data_AF-A0A2N6A059-F1
#
_entry.id   AF-A0A2N6A059-F1
#
_cell.length_a   1.000
_cell.length_b   1.000
_cell.length_c   1.000
_cell.angle_alpha   90.00
_cell.angle_beta   90.00
_cell.angle_gamma   90.00
#
_symmetry.space_group_name_H-M   'P 1'
#
loop_
_entity.id
_entity.type
_entity.pdbx_description
1 polymer ?
#
loop_
_entity_poly.entity_id
_entity_poly.type
_entity_poly.pdbx_seq_one_letter_code
_entity_poly.pdbx_strand_id
1 'polypeptide(L)'
;MQKLILIILVPFFSIFWSPGGDDLDKMLKEAQQLEQQRKYKSAVDMAVKVQELARKEQNDIVFIQALELEINAQRWFGYETFGLALDRIDKALENPFGRTEILLRSIKISGYNQYYNSNSYQLRNNLNDGIINEEPKQWSKHDIWKLIDSEVKSIISVNENQELNKDELKKLTFSKQVDGVQPTNIKDLAILTAIENMKHFDGDFPFKSDNLYAEKSVFVDSFKKQTVEHPTEIVASYYALLLENMQSEGLLADYFNLMRLNDLFKLDDQYNKLEKYENALQKIVKQNTPIQTSVAVKLAEIYNGYASQYKDQEKINEAINWQNKAIQVCEEALKSFPDSDGAKSCKLLIEQVKSPSINVSLEVYLMDGRPVPVRIVYKNTELVTLKLYRTNAEDFIKSQRHRGVLMEKELPLVWEQKIEVPQYNDFFQHDVITMLPKVEKGFYLLRAETDKLSEGDRDNYEFLNVTNMAIVSSPGDDATNYQLLNRVTGENLTQGQAEIVKINYDYRTKQQNITYDLPRKMNEGKLVLPRKTRGNYLQFTKGEDTLIVRFNYNVKYNRTDKERKNVQIITDRSIYRPGHVVHFKAILTNEKEDDYKPVSDEKLQINLIGSNHKQISQRVLSTNEYGSVYGTFPIPENARPGNFRLQTQYGSTFFEVQYYKRPSFEAEYVTGDKLVKPGEEVELDLHVKSFAGSPIQGAVVETTVKIGASFFRYWPGFNNSQVVDYAVDTTNSEGVANLKFKSLPANTMQFYTIISKVTLPDGASNEFNRSYVVVTNPLNINEILWYNKLWYSEIENEKIPVTGINGEKIKEDIILKVKSLDYSGKYFYKMPFSTADRILIEEDVWQDNFPGMAYNNKLEPSTLERKKTVLETRSKDGFFELNDRYKLDEGWYAFEFYAADTLNKTIYIKTFDPDYKKIKIPDPLTVHFDKSEVLPGESINITLSSKFE
;
A
#
# COMPACT_ATOMS: atom_id res chain seq x y z
N MET A 1 59.46 56.12 -36.14
CA MET A 1 58.76 57.24 -35.48
C MET A 1 58.31 56.78 -34.11
N GLN A 2 59.04 57.23 -33.10
CA GLN A 2 58.93 56.91 -31.68
C GLN A 2 58.53 58.21 -30.95
N LYS A 3 57.75 58.14 -29.86
CA LYS A 3 58.20 58.46 -28.50
C LYS A 3 57.06 58.63 -27.48
N LEU A 4 57.31 58.00 -26.32
CA LEU A 4 56.73 58.15 -24.98
C LEU A 4 56.58 59.60 -24.45
N ILE A 5 55.66 59.79 -23.49
CA ILE A 5 55.77 60.34 -22.09
C ILE A 5 54.35 60.77 -21.65
N LEU A 6 53.64 60.13 -20.69
CA LEU A 6 53.70 60.12 -19.21
C LEU A 6 53.26 61.44 -18.48
N ILE A 7 52.18 61.33 -17.66
CA ILE A 7 51.97 61.97 -16.32
C ILE A 7 51.63 63.50 -16.27
N ILE A 8 50.70 64.10 -15.49
CA ILE A 8 50.18 63.89 -14.11
C ILE A 8 48.86 64.70 -13.84
N LEU A 9 47.97 64.14 -12.99
CA LEU A 9 47.09 64.70 -11.93
C LEU A 9 46.34 66.07 -12.06
N VAL A 10 45.06 66.09 -11.65
CA VAL A 10 44.55 66.69 -10.38
C VAL A 10 43.13 66.13 -10.05
N PRO A 11 42.74 66.02 -8.76
CA PRO A 11 41.69 65.14 -8.21
C PRO A 11 40.44 65.90 -7.70
N PHE A 12 39.61 65.21 -6.89
CA PHE A 12 38.47 65.66 -6.04
C PHE A 12 37.05 65.60 -6.64
N PHE A 13 36.27 64.56 -6.30
CA PHE A 13 35.38 64.58 -5.12
C PHE A 13 34.67 63.22 -4.98
N SER A 14 34.88 62.60 -3.83
CA SER A 14 34.03 61.57 -3.26
C SER A 14 32.63 62.15 -2.98
N ILE A 15 31.63 61.66 -3.71
CA ILE A 15 30.25 61.62 -3.20
C ILE A 15 30.01 60.16 -2.88
N PHE A 16 29.97 59.87 -1.58
CA PHE A 16 29.37 58.66 -1.03
C PHE A 16 27.91 58.62 -1.47
N TRP A 17 27.63 57.98 -2.60
CA TRP A 17 26.30 57.45 -2.87
C TRP A 17 26.26 56.11 -2.17
N SER A 18 25.82 56.11 -0.91
CA SER A 18 25.23 54.89 -0.35
C SER A 18 23.99 54.63 -1.18
N PRO A 19 23.88 53.47 -1.87
CA PRO A 19 22.58 53.02 -2.33
C PRO A 19 21.63 53.05 -1.13
N GLY A 20 20.42 53.58 -1.30
CA GLY A 20 19.35 53.38 -0.33
C GLY A 20 18.79 51.97 -0.48
N GLY A 21 18.02 51.48 0.51
CA GLY A 21 17.44 50.13 0.48
C GLY A 21 16.64 49.78 -0.80
N ASP A 22 16.06 50.77 -1.48
CA ASP A 22 15.38 50.61 -2.78
C ASP A 22 16.30 50.15 -3.93
N ASP A 23 17.60 50.44 -3.88
CA ASP A 23 18.57 50.04 -4.90
C ASP A 23 19.04 48.59 -4.68
N LEU A 24 19.12 48.15 -3.43
CA LEU A 24 19.51 46.79 -3.04
C LEU A 24 18.47 45.73 -3.49
N ASP A 25 17.18 45.99 -3.24
CA ASP A 25 16.07 45.15 -3.71
C ASP A 25 15.99 45.11 -5.25
N LYS A 26 16.38 46.19 -5.93
CA LYS A 26 16.44 46.25 -7.41
C LYS A 26 17.57 45.39 -7.95
N MET A 27 18.76 45.45 -7.34
CA MET A 27 19.90 44.59 -7.70
C MET A 27 19.59 43.10 -7.46
N LEU A 28 18.89 42.76 -6.36
CA LEU A 28 18.45 41.39 -6.11
C LEU A 28 17.48 40.89 -7.20
N LYS A 29 16.51 41.73 -7.60
CA LYS A 29 15.60 41.40 -8.72
C LYS A 29 16.34 41.21 -10.04
N GLU A 30 17.39 41.99 -10.29
CA GLU A 30 18.24 41.80 -11.47
C GLU A 30 18.95 40.44 -11.43
N ALA A 31 19.52 40.05 -10.29
CA ALA A 31 20.12 38.73 -10.10
C ALA A 31 19.09 37.59 -10.37
N GLN A 32 17.86 37.73 -9.87
CA GLN A 32 16.78 36.77 -10.09
C GLN A 32 16.39 36.67 -11.58
N GLN A 33 16.31 37.80 -12.28
CA GLN A 33 16.05 37.81 -13.72
C GLN A 33 17.17 37.14 -14.52
N LEU A 34 18.43 37.34 -14.14
CA LEU A 34 19.57 36.68 -14.78
C LEU A 34 19.49 35.15 -14.60
N GLU A 35 19.12 34.67 -13.42
CA GLU A 35 18.89 33.24 -13.16
C GLU A 35 17.75 32.68 -14.03
N GLN A 36 16.60 33.38 -14.09
CA GLN A 36 15.46 32.99 -14.93
C GLN A 36 15.82 32.95 -16.42
N GLN A 37 16.69 33.86 -16.88
CA GLN A 37 17.23 33.88 -18.23
C GLN A 37 18.34 32.82 -18.47
N ARG A 38 18.63 31.97 -17.49
CA ARG A 38 19.71 30.96 -17.51
C ARG A 38 21.12 31.54 -17.67
N LYS A 39 21.31 32.82 -17.31
CA LYS A 39 22.62 33.50 -17.26
C LYS A 39 23.26 33.30 -15.88
N TYR A 40 23.43 32.04 -15.50
CA TYR A 40 23.77 31.65 -14.13
C TYR A 40 25.07 32.26 -13.60
N LYS A 41 26.14 32.34 -14.41
CA LYS A 41 27.38 33.02 -14.00
C LYS A 41 27.15 34.48 -13.61
N SER A 42 26.43 35.22 -14.45
CA SER A 42 26.12 36.63 -14.19
C SER A 42 25.17 36.78 -13.00
N ALA A 43 24.25 35.84 -12.80
CA ALA A 43 23.39 35.80 -11.63
C ALA A 43 24.20 35.61 -10.33
N VAL A 44 25.16 34.69 -10.33
CA VAL A 44 26.12 34.47 -9.22
C VAL A 44 26.92 35.73 -8.94
N ASP A 45 27.57 36.30 -9.97
CA ASP A 45 28.40 37.51 -9.81
C ASP A 45 27.59 38.69 -9.24
N MET A 46 26.31 38.83 -9.64
CA MET A 46 25.43 39.84 -9.11
C MET A 46 24.99 39.53 -7.67
N ALA A 47 24.65 38.28 -7.36
CA ALA A 47 24.23 37.86 -6.03
C ALA A 47 25.34 38.06 -4.98
N VAL A 48 26.59 37.76 -5.31
CA VAL A 48 27.74 38.03 -4.43
C VAL A 48 27.88 39.54 -4.13
N LYS A 49 27.72 40.40 -5.14
CA LYS A 49 27.74 41.86 -4.94
C LYS A 49 26.59 42.33 -4.03
N VAL A 50 25.38 41.78 -4.23
CA VAL A 50 24.23 42.08 -3.37
C VAL A 50 24.51 41.66 -1.93
N GLN A 51 25.12 40.49 -1.70
CA GLN A 51 25.52 40.05 -0.35
C GLN A 51 26.50 41.01 0.32
N GLU A 52 27.54 41.48 -0.38
CA GLU A 52 28.52 42.42 0.18
C GLU A 52 27.89 43.76 0.58
N LEU A 53 26.98 44.29 -0.24
CA LEU A 53 26.26 45.53 0.04
C LEU A 53 25.25 45.36 1.17
N ALA A 54 24.47 44.27 1.14
CA ALA A 54 23.48 43.94 2.16
C ALA A 54 24.13 43.85 3.55
N ARG A 55 25.34 43.27 3.63
CA ARG A 55 26.15 43.21 4.86
C ARG A 55 26.59 44.60 5.35
N LYS A 56 27.00 45.50 4.45
CA LYS A 56 27.38 46.87 4.81
C LYS A 56 26.18 47.68 5.32
N GLU A 57 25.01 47.46 4.71
CA GLU A 57 23.76 48.12 5.08
C GLU A 57 23.00 47.43 6.23
N GLN A 58 23.52 46.31 6.75
CA GLN A 58 22.88 45.49 7.78
C GLN A 58 21.48 44.98 7.38
N ASN A 59 21.27 44.75 6.09
CA ASN A 59 20.02 44.20 5.53
C ASN A 59 20.11 42.66 5.47
N ASP A 60 19.66 42.01 6.54
CA ASP A 60 19.74 40.55 6.70
C ASP A 60 18.87 39.76 5.71
N ILE A 61 17.63 40.19 5.45
CA ILE A 61 16.71 39.47 4.54
C ILE A 61 17.24 39.45 3.11
N VAL A 62 17.72 40.59 2.60
CA VAL A 62 18.27 40.65 1.23
C VAL A 62 19.58 39.87 1.15
N PHE A 63 20.40 39.88 2.20
CA PHE A 63 21.60 39.05 2.27
C PHE A 63 21.26 37.55 2.13
N ILE A 64 20.26 37.07 2.87
CA ILE A 64 19.80 35.68 2.81
C ILE A 64 19.29 35.30 1.42
N GLN A 65 18.42 36.12 0.82
CA GLN A 65 17.88 35.85 -0.52
C GLN A 65 18.98 35.81 -1.58
N ALA A 66 19.97 36.70 -1.48
CA ALA A 66 21.10 36.72 -2.41
C ALA A 66 22.00 35.48 -2.25
N LEU A 67 22.22 35.00 -1.01
CA LEU A 67 22.98 33.76 -0.77
C LEU A 67 22.28 32.53 -1.34
N GLU A 68 20.96 32.39 -1.11
CA GLU A 68 20.17 31.28 -1.66
C GLU A 68 20.20 31.26 -3.20
N LEU A 69 20.08 32.45 -3.81
CA LEU A 69 20.19 32.60 -5.26
C LEU A 69 21.57 32.19 -5.77
N GLU A 70 22.64 32.60 -5.08
CA GLU A 70 24.01 32.20 -5.44
C GLU A 70 24.17 30.67 -5.41
N ILE A 71 23.67 30.01 -4.36
CA ILE A 71 23.69 28.55 -4.23
C ILE A 71 22.91 27.89 -5.37
N ASN A 72 21.70 28.38 -5.67
CA ASN A 72 20.85 27.82 -6.71
C ASN A 72 21.42 28.00 -8.12
N ALA A 73 21.95 29.19 -8.44
CA ALA A 73 22.54 29.47 -9.75
C ALA A 73 23.84 28.68 -9.98
N GLN A 74 24.66 28.48 -8.95
CA GLN A 74 25.88 27.67 -9.07
C GLN A 74 25.60 26.20 -9.37
N ARG A 75 24.47 25.62 -8.93
CA ARG A 75 24.06 24.25 -9.30
C ARG A 75 23.97 24.04 -10.81
N TRP A 76 23.71 25.09 -11.59
CA TRP A 76 23.49 24.99 -13.03
C TRP A 76 24.72 25.36 -13.89
N PHE A 77 25.69 26.08 -13.32
CA PHE A 77 26.85 26.58 -14.05
C PHE A 77 28.21 26.14 -13.49
N GLY A 78 28.27 25.80 -12.20
CA GLY A 78 29.43 25.21 -11.54
C GLY A 78 29.21 23.72 -11.21
N TYR A 79 30.28 23.05 -10.77
CA TYR A 79 30.17 21.75 -10.08
C TYR A 79 29.76 21.98 -8.62
N GLU A 80 28.62 22.64 -8.39
CA GLU A 80 28.12 22.86 -7.03
C GLU A 80 27.67 21.52 -6.44
N THR A 81 28.33 21.10 -5.36
CA THR A 81 27.95 19.92 -4.58
C THR A 81 27.27 20.38 -3.29
N PHE A 82 26.57 19.47 -2.61
CA PHE A 82 25.97 19.80 -1.32
C PHE A 82 27.02 20.29 -0.31
N GLY A 83 28.22 19.71 -0.30
CA GLY A 83 29.33 20.14 0.56
C GLY A 83 29.76 21.59 0.28
N LEU A 84 29.93 21.97 -0.99
CA LEU A 84 30.30 23.34 -1.36
C LEU A 84 29.23 24.38 -0.99
N ALA A 85 27.95 24.01 -1.07
CA ALA A 85 26.86 24.86 -0.61
C ALA A 85 26.90 25.05 0.92
N LEU A 86 27.20 23.99 1.67
CA LEU A 86 27.39 24.07 3.13
C LEU A 86 28.60 24.94 3.50
N ASP A 87 29.76 24.74 2.87
CA ASP A 87 30.97 25.52 3.11
C ASP A 87 30.70 27.03 2.93
N ARG A 88 29.84 27.39 1.96
CA ARG A 88 29.46 28.78 1.73
C ARG A 88 28.59 29.35 2.84
N ILE A 89 27.64 28.56 3.36
CA ILE A 89 26.82 28.96 4.51
C ILE A 89 27.69 29.06 5.77
N ASP A 90 28.59 28.10 5.98
CA ASP A 90 29.51 28.10 7.13
C ASP A 90 30.47 29.30 7.11
N LYS A 91 30.97 29.66 5.92
CA LYS A 91 31.73 30.90 5.75
C LYS A 91 30.92 32.16 6.08
N ALA A 92 29.62 32.19 5.75
CA ALA A 92 28.75 33.30 6.12
C ALA A 92 28.50 33.36 7.64
N LEU A 93 28.53 32.21 8.32
CA LEU A 93 28.39 32.06 9.78
C LEU A 93 29.65 32.44 10.57
N GLU A 94 30.83 32.57 9.96
CA GLU A 94 32.05 33.02 10.65
C GLU A 94 31.95 34.46 11.19
N ASN A 95 31.15 35.29 10.54
CA ASN A 95 30.91 36.68 10.93
C ASN A 95 29.44 37.03 10.70
N PRO A 96 28.51 36.59 11.57
CA PRO A 96 27.11 36.93 11.42
C PRO A 96 26.84 38.40 11.78
N PHE A 97 25.76 38.96 11.26
CA PHE A 97 25.28 40.30 11.58
C PHE A 97 23.74 40.35 11.61
N GLY A 98 23.17 41.23 12.43
CA GLY A 98 21.71 41.26 12.63
C GLY A 98 21.16 39.85 12.86
N ARG A 99 20.03 39.50 12.23
CA ARG A 99 19.38 38.19 12.41
C ARG A 99 20.01 37.06 11.57
N THR A 100 21.12 37.31 10.87
CA THR A 100 21.63 36.35 9.87
C THR A 100 22.11 35.03 10.46
N GLU A 101 22.60 34.98 11.70
CA GLU A 101 23.02 33.71 12.30
C GLU A 101 21.87 32.70 12.34
N ILE A 102 20.72 33.10 12.87
CA ILE A 102 19.54 32.23 13.01
C ILE A 102 18.96 31.88 11.63
N LEU A 103 18.92 32.84 10.70
CA LEU A 103 18.43 32.60 9.33
C LEU A 103 19.33 31.61 8.58
N LEU A 104 20.66 31.75 8.65
CA LEU A 104 21.62 30.86 7.98
C LEU A 104 21.53 29.44 8.53
N ARG A 105 21.44 29.27 9.85
CA ARG A 105 21.26 27.94 10.47
C ARG A 105 19.92 27.30 10.08
N SER A 106 18.85 28.08 9.95
CA SER A 106 17.54 27.59 9.47
C SER A 106 17.61 27.08 8.01
N ILE A 107 18.42 27.72 7.17
CA ILE A 107 18.72 27.26 5.81
C ILE A 107 19.51 25.95 5.83
N LYS A 108 20.51 25.81 6.72
CA LYS A 108 21.24 24.54 6.88
C LYS A 108 20.31 23.39 7.26
N ILE A 109 19.41 23.60 8.21
CA ILE A 109 18.39 22.61 8.63
C ILE A 109 17.55 22.14 7.42
N SER A 110 17.03 23.08 6.64
CA SER A 110 16.25 22.76 5.43
C SER A 110 17.10 22.05 4.36
N GLY A 111 18.37 22.44 4.23
CA GLY A 111 19.35 21.83 3.33
C GLY A 111 19.65 20.37 3.68
N TYR A 112 19.84 20.05 4.95
CA TYR A 112 20.06 18.67 5.42
C TYR A 112 18.90 17.74 5.05
N ASN A 113 17.66 18.19 5.22
CA ASN A 113 16.49 17.40 4.81
C ASN A 113 16.37 17.28 3.28
N GLN A 114 16.68 18.33 2.51
CA GLN A 114 16.73 18.24 1.05
C GLN A 114 17.77 17.21 0.58
N TYR A 115 18.94 17.18 1.24
CA TYR A 115 19.98 16.19 0.97
C TYR A 115 19.50 14.79 1.31
N TYR A 116 18.81 14.61 2.44
CA TYR A 116 18.21 13.33 2.82
C TYR A 116 17.21 12.84 1.78
N ASN A 117 16.27 13.68 1.36
CA ASN A 117 15.24 13.30 0.38
C ASN A 117 15.85 12.88 -0.96
N SER A 118 16.96 13.51 -1.36
CA SER A 118 17.67 13.19 -2.60
C SER A 118 18.53 11.93 -2.51
N ASN A 119 18.92 11.50 -1.30
CA ASN A 119 19.88 10.42 -1.07
C ASN A 119 19.38 9.33 -0.11
N SER A 120 18.08 9.29 0.22
CA SER A 120 17.53 8.47 1.31
C SER A 120 17.85 6.99 1.24
N TYR A 121 17.96 6.42 0.03
CA TYR A 121 18.37 5.01 -0.14
C TYR A 121 19.82 4.78 0.30
N GLN A 122 20.73 5.69 -0.05
CA GLN A 122 22.14 5.57 0.37
C GLN A 122 22.27 5.79 1.88
N LEU A 123 21.65 6.86 2.39
CA LEU A 123 21.77 7.24 3.80
C LEU A 123 21.19 6.19 4.76
N ARG A 124 20.08 5.52 4.36
CA ARG A 124 19.50 4.43 5.16
C ARG A 124 20.35 3.15 5.18
N ASN A 125 21.21 2.96 4.18
CA ASN A 125 22.07 1.78 4.05
C ASN A 125 23.51 2.01 4.54
N ASN A 126 23.90 3.27 4.79
CA ASN A 126 25.19 3.60 5.37
C ASN A 126 25.21 3.20 6.86
N LEU A 127 26.34 2.64 7.30
CA LEU A 127 26.56 2.23 8.68
C LEU A 127 26.40 3.41 9.64
N ASN A 128 25.75 3.16 10.78
CA ASN A 128 25.74 4.06 11.93
C ASN A 128 26.75 3.52 12.95
N ASP A 129 27.90 4.18 13.09
CA ASP A 129 28.94 3.87 14.09
C ASP A 129 28.85 4.80 15.33
N GLY A 130 27.80 5.62 15.39
CA GLY A 130 27.57 6.58 16.47
C GLY A 130 28.29 7.92 16.29
N ILE A 131 29.21 8.06 15.33
CA ILE A 131 30.02 9.26 15.10
C ILE A 131 29.53 9.97 13.83
N ILE A 132 29.39 11.29 13.90
CA ILE A 132 29.01 12.08 12.72
C ILE A 132 30.16 12.07 11.72
N ASN A 133 29.95 11.45 10.56
CA ASN A 133 30.94 11.43 9.49
C ASN A 133 31.21 12.85 8.96
N GLU A 134 32.45 13.17 8.60
CA GLU A 134 32.80 14.49 8.05
C GLU A 134 32.35 14.65 6.59
N GLU A 135 32.37 13.56 5.82
CA GLU A 135 32.09 13.57 4.38
C GLU A 135 30.61 13.28 4.09
N PRO A 136 29.87 14.17 3.39
CA PRO A 136 28.43 14.00 3.15
C PRO A 136 28.02 12.66 2.52
N LYS A 137 28.87 12.09 1.66
CA LYS A 137 28.64 10.80 1.01
C LYS A 137 28.64 9.60 1.98
N GLN A 138 29.28 9.75 3.13
CA GLN A 138 29.38 8.71 4.17
C GLN A 138 28.30 8.88 5.24
N TRP A 139 27.56 9.99 5.24
CA TRP A 139 26.50 10.20 6.20
C TRP A 139 25.50 9.06 6.20
N SER A 140 25.16 8.58 7.38
CA SER A 140 24.00 7.75 7.59
C SER A 140 22.75 8.63 7.72
N LYS A 141 21.56 8.02 7.73
CA LYS A 141 20.36 8.71 8.22
C LYS A 141 20.60 9.30 9.61
N HIS A 142 21.52 8.70 10.39
CA HIS A 142 21.79 9.10 11.75
C HIS A 142 22.59 10.39 11.88
N ASP A 143 23.37 10.71 10.86
CA ASP A 143 24.18 11.92 10.88
C ASP A 143 23.30 13.13 10.58
N ILE A 144 22.32 12.98 9.69
CA ILE A 144 21.45 14.09 9.25
C ILE A 144 20.65 14.70 10.40
N TRP A 145 19.90 13.88 11.12
CA TRP A 145 19.06 14.34 12.23
C TRP A 145 19.89 14.83 13.44
N LYS A 146 21.11 14.28 13.68
CA LYS A 146 22.09 14.84 14.64
C LYS A 146 22.65 16.20 14.20
N LEU A 147 22.93 16.37 12.90
CA LEU A 147 23.35 17.65 12.33
C LEU A 147 22.25 18.70 12.47
N ILE A 148 20.99 18.36 12.19
CA ILE A 148 19.84 19.23 12.45
C ILE A 148 19.79 19.64 13.93
N ASP A 149 19.91 18.68 14.85
CA ASP A 149 19.93 18.94 16.30
C ASP A 149 21.09 19.83 16.75
N SER A 150 22.28 19.67 16.16
CA SER A 150 23.42 20.56 16.44
C SER A 150 23.17 22.01 16.03
N GLU A 151 22.46 22.24 14.92
CA GLU A 151 22.09 23.59 14.49
C GLU A 151 21.04 24.20 15.42
N VAL A 152 20.05 23.41 15.85
CA VAL A 152 19.03 23.89 16.81
C VAL A 152 19.67 24.25 18.15
N LYS A 153 20.59 23.42 18.68
CA LYS A 153 21.39 23.74 19.88
C LYS A 153 22.12 25.05 19.75
N SER A 154 22.72 25.29 18.59
CA SER A 154 23.41 26.55 18.31
C SER A 154 22.44 27.74 18.29
N ILE A 155 21.28 27.60 17.63
CA ILE A 155 20.24 28.65 17.59
C ILE A 155 19.73 29.02 18.99
N ILE A 156 19.52 28.03 19.86
CA ILE A 156 19.06 28.27 21.25
C ILE A 156 20.08 29.12 22.02
N SER A 157 21.38 28.90 21.79
CA SER A 157 22.47 29.61 22.46
C SER A 157 22.66 31.08 22.02
N VAL A 158 22.10 31.48 20.87
CA VAL A 158 22.18 32.86 20.37
C VAL A 158 21.35 33.77 21.27
N ASN A 159 21.86 34.91 21.72
CA ASN A 159 21.11 35.81 22.62
C ASN A 159 20.03 36.67 21.94
N GLU A 160 19.96 36.65 20.60
CA GLU A 160 19.05 37.46 19.80
C GLU A 160 17.63 36.89 19.76
N ASN A 161 16.62 37.72 20.06
CA ASN A 161 15.22 37.31 20.09
C ASN A 161 14.31 38.29 19.33
N GLN A 162 14.68 38.61 18.09
CA GLN A 162 14.01 39.63 17.27
C GLN A 162 12.80 39.08 16.51
N GLU A 163 11.85 39.96 16.21
CA GLU A 163 10.68 39.63 15.39
C GLU A 163 10.92 39.90 13.89
N LEU A 164 10.23 39.13 13.06
CA LEU A 164 10.08 39.30 11.62
C LEU A 164 8.68 39.83 11.32
N ASN A 165 8.59 40.82 10.44
CA ASN A 165 7.29 41.29 9.95
C ASN A 165 6.73 40.37 8.85
N LYS A 166 5.44 40.56 8.51
CA LYS A 166 4.75 39.71 7.53
C LYS A 166 5.36 39.74 6.13
N ASP A 167 5.99 40.82 5.72
CA ASP A 167 6.59 40.93 4.39
C ASP A 167 8.00 40.31 4.35
N GLU A 168 8.76 40.39 5.45
CA GLU A 168 10.00 39.64 5.63
C GLU A 168 9.76 38.13 5.63
N LEU A 169 8.71 37.66 6.33
CA LEU A 169 8.35 36.24 6.35
C LEU A 169 8.04 35.70 4.94
N LYS A 170 7.40 36.48 4.06
CA LYS A 170 7.14 36.06 2.66
C LYS A 170 8.40 35.99 1.80
N LYS A 171 9.48 36.68 2.19
CA LYS A 171 10.75 36.74 1.44
C LYS A 171 11.66 35.54 1.69
N LEU A 172 11.45 34.77 2.76
CA LEU A 172 12.27 33.61 3.15
C LEU A 172 11.73 32.30 2.55
N THR A 173 12.61 31.43 2.02
CA THR A 173 12.17 30.19 1.34
C THR A 173 11.78 29.05 2.30
N PHE A 174 12.35 29.04 3.51
CA PHE A 174 12.04 28.07 4.57
C PHE A 174 10.84 28.50 5.44
N SER A 175 10.41 29.75 5.29
CA SER A 175 9.26 30.32 5.99
C SER A 175 7.96 29.80 5.37
N LYS A 176 7.37 28.78 6.00
CA LYS A 176 6.04 28.27 5.64
C LYS A 176 5.08 28.41 6.81
N GLN A 177 3.83 28.70 6.50
CA GLN A 177 2.74 28.52 7.45
C GLN A 177 2.46 27.03 7.59
N VAL A 178 2.31 26.56 8.83
CA VAL A 178 1.84 25.20 9.11
C VAL A 178 0.45 25.34 9.72
N ASP A 179 -0.56 24.78 9.06
CA ASP A 179 -1.97 24.88 9.44
C ASP A 179 -2.45 26.32 9.71
N GLY A 180 -1.98 27.27 8.89
CA GLY A 180 -2.33 28.70 8.99
C GLY A 180 -1.59 29.47 10.09
N VAL A 181 -0.67 28.80 10.80
CA VAL A 181 0.08 29.38 11.93
C VAL A 181 1.54 29.59 11.55
N GLN A 182 2.09 30.76 11.94
CA GLN A 182 3.49 31.12 11.73
C GLN A 182 3.97 32.07 12.83
N PRO A 183 5.07 31.76 13.53
CA PRO A 183 5.65 32.65 14.53
C PRO A 183 6.37 33.83 13.86
N THR A 184 6.24 35.02 14.44
CA THR A 184 7.01 36.22 14.05
C THR A 184 8.36 36.25 14.74
N ASN A 185 8.48 35.65 15.92
CA ASN A 185 9.76 35.47 16.58
C ASN A 185 10.67 34.55 15.75
N ILE A 186 11.90 35.01 15.49
CA ILE A 186 12.82 34.30 14.60
C ILE A 186 13.32 32.97 15.14
N LYS A 187 13.52 32.84 16.46
CA LYS A 187 13.92 31.57 17.09
C LYS A 187 12.80 30.55 16.98
N ASP A 188 11.58 30.97 17.27
CA ASP A 188 10.40 30.10 17.18
C ASP A 188 10.17 29.66 15.73
N LEU A 189 10.40 30.54 14.75
CA LEU A 189 10.36 30.18 13.33
C LEU A 189 11.42 29.14 12.97
N ALA A 190 12.63 29.28 13.50
CA ALA A 190 13.71 28.31 13.29
C ALA A 190 13.43 26.96 13.96
N ILE A 191 12.87 26.94 15.17
CA ILE A 191 12.45 25.72 15.88
C ILE A 191 11.32 25.03 15.10
N LEU A 192 10.32 25.78 14.62
CA LEU A 192 9.26 25.25 13.76
C LEU A 192 9.84 24.65 12.46
N THR A 193 10.82 25.34 11.85
CA THR A 193 11.54 24.82 10.68
C THR A 193 12.25 23.51 11.01
N ALA A 194 12.86 23.39 12.19
CA ALA A 194 13.48 22.15 12.64
C ALA A 194 12.46 21.02 12.80
N ILE A 195 11.32 21.28 13.45
CA ILE A 195 10.22 20.31 13.61
C ILE A 195 9.79 19.75 12.24
N GLU A 196 9.50 20.64 11.27
CA GLU A 196 9.05 20.24 9.93
C GLU A 196 10.09 19.40 9.17
N ASN A 197 11.36 19.69 9.37
CA ASN A 197 12.45 18.95 8.72
C ASN A 197 12.86 17.68 9.49
N MET A 198 12.38 17.52 10.73
CA MET A 198 12.75 16.42 11.62
C MET A 198 11.67 15.33 11.72
N LYS A 199 10.39 15.70 11.59
CA LYS A 199 9.23 14.81 11.80
C LYS A 199 9.03 13.69 10.76
N HIS A 200 10.02 13.45 9.92
CA HIS A 200 10.02 12.36 8.93
C HIS A 200 11.13 11.34 9.18
N PHE A 201 11.96 11.54 10.22
CA PHE A 201 12.98 10.58 10.61
C PHE A 201 12.41 9.55 11.57
N ASP A 202 12.65 8.28 11.25
CA ASP A 202 12.33 7.14 12.11
C ASP A 202 13.59 6.69 12.86
N GLY A 203 13.44 6.37 14.15
CA GLY A 203 14.52 5.82 14.97
C GLY A 203 14.83 4.36 14.64
N ASP A 204 15.97 3.90 15.14
CA ASP A 204 16.40 2.49 15.01
C ASP A 204 15.71 1.57 16.03
N PHE A 205 15.27 2.14 17.15
CA PHE A 205 14.58 1.45 18.23
C PHE A 205 13.30 2.21 18.59
N PRO A 206 12.27 1.54 19.14
CA PRO A 206 11.04 2.21 19.57
C PRO A 206 11.30 3.25 20.65
N PHE A 207 10.62 4.40 20.56
CA PHE A 207 10.69 5.42 21.58
C PHE A 207 9.52 5.31 22.56
N LYS A 208 9.84 5.10 23.85
CA LYS A 208 8.85 4.92 24.89
C LYS A 208 8.84 6.11 25.85
N SER A 209 7.72 6.83 25.87
CA SER A 209 7.47 7.86 26.88
C SER A 209 5.99 7.95 27.22
N ASP A 210 5.68 8.13 28.50
CA ASP A 210 4.31 8.37 28.98
C ASP A 210 3.90 9.84 28.88
N ASN A 211 4.86 10.75 28.63
CA ASN A 211 4.62 12.18 28.71
C ASN A 211 4.37 12.86 27.35
N LEU A 212 4.42 12.15 26.22
CA LEU A 212 4.19 12.76 24.88
C LEU A 212 2.83 13.44 24.74
N TYR A 213 1.80 12.86 25.37
CA TYR A 213 0.42 13.37 25.38
C TYR A 213 0.05 14.01 26.71
N ALA A 214 1.02 14.29 27.58
CA ALA A 214 0.75 14.93 28.85
C ALA A 214 0.23 16.38 28.67
N GLU A 215 -0.36 16.89 29.75
CA GLU A 215 -0.71 18.31 29.88
C GLU A 215 0.49 19.20 29.55
N LYS A 216 0.23 20.37 28.96
CA LYS A 216 1.26 21.26 28.40
C LYS A 216 2.45 21.47 29.35
N SER A 217 2.20 21.79 30.62
CA SER A 217 3.25 22.04 31.62
C SER A 217 4.11 20.80 31.89
N VAL A 218 3.48 19.65 32.11
CA VAL A 218 4.17 18.38 32.38
C VAL A 218 5.00 17.95 31.18
N PHE A 219 4.48 18.11 29.97
CA PHE A 219 5.22 17.85 28.74
C PHE A 219 6.45 18.75 28.61
N VAL A 220 6.28 20.06 28.78
CA VAL A 220 7.40 21.02 28.72
C VAL A 220 8.48 20.65 29.74
N ASP A 221 8.11 20.37 30.99
CA ASP A 221 9.06 19.97 32.03
C ASP A 221 9.79 18.66 31.72
N SER A 222 9.12 17.72 31.03
CA SER A 222 9.69 16.42 30.67
C SER A 222 10.71 16.51 29.54
N PHE A 223 10.50 17.38 28.56
CA PHE A 223 11.27 17.40 27.31
C PHE A 223 12.11 18.66 27.09
N LYS A 224 12.03 19.67 27.96
CA LYS A 224 12.88 20.88 27.84
C LYS A 224 14.38 20.62 28.02
N LYS A 225 14.75 19.49 28.65
CA LYS A 225 16.14 19.08 28.83
C LYS A 225 16.53 18.12 27.72
N GLN A 226 17.46 18.53 26.86
CA GLN A 226 17.96 17.70 25.77
C GLN A 226 18.89 16.60 26.29
N THR A 227 18.41 15.37 26.37
CA THR A 227 19.21 14.18 26.71
C THR A 227 19.01 13.12 25.62
N VAL A 228 19.48 13.38 24.40
CA VAL A 228 18.83 12.76 23.23
C VAL A 228 19.62 11.67 22.52
N GLU A 229 18.95 10.53 22.28
CA GLU A 229 19.35 9.48 21.35
C GLU A 229 18.19 8.98 20.43
N HIS A 230 17.08 9.74 20.23
CA HIS A 230 15.94 9.30 19.38
C HIS A 230 15.16 10.44 18.66
N PRO A 231 14.75 10.31 17.36
CA PRO A 231 14.23 11.45 16.58
C PRO A 231 12.91 11.99 17.12
N THR A 232 12.01 11.09 17.56
CA THR A 232 10.75 11.47 18.20
C THR A 232 10.97 12.28 19.49
N GLU A 233 11.99 11.97 20.28
CA GLU A 233 12.33 12.74 21.49
C GLU A 233 12.87 14.12 21.15
N ILE A 234 13.67 14.23 20.08
CA ILE A 234 14.15 15.53 19.57
C ILE A 234 12.96 16.40 19.16
N VAL A 235 12.04 15.85 18.37
CA VAL A 235 10.82 16.57 17.97
C VAL A 235 10.00 17.00 19.19
N ALA A 236 9.84 16.12 20.18
CA ALA A 236 9.17 16.45 21.44
C ALA A 236 9.90 17.60 22.19
N SER A 237 11.23 17.57 22.22
CA SER A 237 12.06 18.61 22.83
C SER A 237 11.90 19.95 22.12
N TYR A 238 11.84 19.96 20.79
CA TYR A 238 11.60 21.18 20.01
C TYR A 238 10.22 21.78 20.29
N TYR A 239 9.19 20.96 20.38
CA TYR A 239 7.87 21.43 20.81
C TYR A 239 7.88 21.95 22.25
N ALA A 240 8.64 21.32 23.16
CA ALA A 240 8.75 21.78 24.54
C ALA A 240 9.38 23.18 24.61
N LEU A 241 10.45 23.43 23.86
CA LEU A 241 11.09 24.74 23.73
C LEU A 241 10.14 25.80 23.15
N LEU A 242 9.42 25.44 22.07
CA LEU A 242 8.45 26.34 21.44
C LEU A 242 7.32 26.73 22.42
N LEU A 243 6.77 25.75 23.14
CA LEU A 243 5.70 25.96 24.11
C LEU A 243 6.16 26.67 25.39
N GLU A 244 7.44 26.53 25.76
CA GLU A 244 8.08 27.26 26.86
C GLU A 244 8.21 28.75 26.53
N ASN A 245 8.64 29.09 25.31
CA ASN A 245 8.73 30.47 24.83
C ASN A 245 7.37 31.17 24.81
N MET A 246 6.29 30.42 24.53
CA MET A 246 4.94 30.94 24.35
C MET A 246 4.05 30.83 25.61
N GLN A 247 4.63 30.80 26.82
CA GLN A 247 3.85 30.64 28.06
C GLN A 247 2.78 31.74 28.28
N SER A 248 2.93 32.93 27.67
CA SER A 248 1.99 34.07 27.77
C SER A 248 1.04 34.25 26.57
N GLU A 249 1.20 33.50 25.48
CA GLU A 249 0.47 33.71 24.22
C GLU A 249 -0.66 32.68 24.05
N GLY A 250 -1.76 32.88 24.79
CA GLY A 250 -2.84 31.90 24.99
C GLY A 250 -3.26 31.11 23.75
N LEU A 251 -3.80 31.77 22.73
CA LEU A 251 -4.38 31.07 21.57
C LEU A 251 -3.32 30.44 20.66
N LEU A 252 -2.18 31.11 20.44
CA LEU A 252 -1.11 30.60 19.58
C LEU A 252 -0.47 29.35 20.19
N ALA A 253 -0.22 29.39 21.50
CA ALA A 253 0.34 28.25 22.22
C ALA A 253 -0.63 27.05 22.23
N ASP A 254 -1.95 27.27 22.26
CA ASP A 254 -2.94 26.20 22.15
C ASP A 254 -2.88 25.51 20.77
N TYR A 255 -2.71 26.28 19.69
CA TYR A 255 -2.52 25.71 18.34
C TYR A 255 -1.24 24.88 18.25
N PHE A 256 -0.11 25.38 18.76
CA PHE A 256 1.13 24.59 18.78
C PHE A 256 1.03 23.36 19.67
N ASN A 257 0.26 23.43 20.76
CA ASN A 257 0.01 22.28 21.62
C ASN A 257 -0.82 21.20 20.92
N LEU A 258 -1.81 21.59 20.10
CA LEU A 258 -2.55 20.66 19.24
C LEU A 258 -1.67 20.11 18.11
N MET A 259 -0.85 20.95 17.47
CA MET A 259 0.10 20.53 16.44
C MET A 259 1.11 19.51 16.99
N ARG A 260 1.66 19.77 18.19
CA ARG A 260 2.47 18.81 18.96
C ARG A 260 1.78 17.47 19.09
N LEU A 261 0.54 17.45 19.58
CA LEU A 261 -0.20 16.19 19.77
C LEU A 261 -0.36 15.46 18.43
N ASN A 262 -0.70 16.17 17.35
CA ASN A 262 -0.93 15.59 16.03
C ASN A 262 0.34 15.03 15.39
N ASP A 263 1.48 15.74 15.50
CA ASP A 263 2.73 15.31 14.89
C ASP A 263 3.42 14.24 15.72
N LEU A 264 3.42 14.34 17.06
CA LEU A 264 3.91 13.26 17.93
C LEU A 264 3.05 12.00 17.79
N PHE A 265 1.74 12.11 17.55
CA PHE A 265 0.89 10.95 17.27
C PHE A 265 1.30 10.17 16.01
N LYS A 266 1.81 10.86 14.99
CA LYS A 266 2.31 10.22 13.75
C LYS A 266 3.67 9.56 13.99
N LEU A 267 4.51 10.16 14.81
CA LEU A 267 5.88 9.71 15.11
C LEU A 267 5.94 8.61 16.18
N ASP A 268 4.98 8.62 17.10
CA ASP A 268 4.84 7.61 18.13
C ASP A 268 4.45 6.28 17.47
N ASP A 269 5.23 5.25 17.71
CA ASP A 269 4.99 3.92 17.18
C ASP A 269 4.28 3.01 18.19
N GLN A 270 4.00 3.48 19.40
CA GLN A 270 3.40 2.68 20.47
C GLN A 270 1.94 2.34 20.17
N TYR A 271 1.56 1.10 20.45
CA TYR A 271 0.19 0.60 20.22
C TYR A 271 -0.89 1.42 20.95
N ASN A 272 -0.63 1.80 22.21
CA ASN A 272 -1.61 2.50 23.06
C ASN A 272 -1.68 4.02 22.79
N LYS A 273 -0.99 4.52 21.75
CA LYS A 273 -0.94 5.94 21.43
C LYS A 273 -2.29 6.56 21.14
N LEU A 274 -3.23 5.83 20.52
CA LEU A 274 -4.57 6.40 20.26
C LEU A 274 -5.32 6.69 21.54
N GLU A 275 -5.32 5.76 22.49
CA GLU A 275 -5.98 5.96 23.78
C GLU A 275 -5.39 7.17 24.51
N LYS A 276 -4.06 7.29 24.54
CA LYS A 276 -3.37 8.43 25.16
C LYS A 276 -3.68 9.76 24.44
N TYR A 277 -3.66 9.76 23.11
CA TYR A 277 -3.98 10.92 22.28
C TYR A 277 -5.44 11.35 22.43
N GLU A 278 -6.40 10.42 22.36
CA GLU A 278 -7.82 10.67 22.59
C GLU A 278 -8.04 11.29 23.98
N ASN A 279 -7.43 10.71 25.03
CA ASN A 279 -7.53 11.24 26.38
C ASN A 279 -6.99 12.67 26.50
N ALA A 280 -5.90 13.00 25.80
CA ALA A 280 -5.38 14.37 25.76
C ALA A 280 -6.34 15.33 25.05
N LEU A 281 -6.89 14.94 23.90
CA LEU A 281 -7.89 15.73 23.17
C LEU A 281 -9.17 15.94 23.98
N GLN A 282 -9.66 14.91 24.69
CA GLN A 282 -10.84 15.00 25.54
C GLN A 282 -10.68 16.00 26.70
N LYS A 283 -9.45 16.27 27.15
CA LYS A 283 -9.18 17.32 28.15
C LYS A 283 -9.20 18.70 27.52
N ILE A 284 -8.59 18.87 26.33
CA ILE A 284 -8.53 20.15 25.63
C ILE A 284 -9.92 20.59 25.14
N VAL A 285 -10.75 19.66 24.63
CA VAL A 285 -12.09 20.00 24.10
C VAL A 285 -13.02 20.61 25.16
N LYS A 286 -12.76 20.36 26.44
CA LYS A 286 -13.52 20.92 27.58
C LYS A 286 -13.12 22.36 27.91
N GLN A 287 -12.04 22.87 27.33
CA GLN A 287 -11.59 24.25 27.52
C GLN A 287 -12.46 25.18 26.69
N ASN A 288 -12.93 26.28 27.28
CA ASN A 288 -13.79 27.24 26.58
C ASN A 288 -13.00 28.25 25.71
N THR A 289 -12.19 27.73 24.79
CA THR A 289 -11.39 28.54 23.84
C THR A 289 -11.68 28.10 22.40
N PRO A 290 -11.38 28.94 21.38
CA PRO A 290 -11.62 28.59 19.98
C PRO A 290 -10.93 27.29 19.52
N ILE A 291 -9.82 26.88 20.15
CA ILE A 291 -9.11 25.64 19.80
C ILE A 291 -9.97 24.39 19.98
N GLN A 292 -10.98 24.44 20.87
CA GLN A 292 -11.84 23.29 21.14
C GLN A 292 -12.52 22.77 19.87
N THR A 293 -12.79 23.64 18.90
CA THR A 293 -13.46 23.22 17.65
C THR A 293 -12.51 22.43 16.76
N SER A 294 -11.22 22.77 16.72
CA SER A 294 -10.21 22.00 16.00
C SER A 294 -9.95 20.64 16.67
N VAL A 295 -9.99 20.60 18.01
CA VAL A 295 -9.90 19.37 18.80
C VAL A 295 -11.13 18.48 18.59
N ALA A 296 -12.33 19.08 18.51
CA ALA A 296 -13.58 18.37 18.23
C ALA A 296 -13.54 17.65 16.89
N VAL A 297 -12.98 18.26 15.85
CA VAL A 297 -12.74 17.61 14.55
C VAL A 297 -11.90 16.35 14.72
N LYS A 298 -10.78 16.43 15.45
CA LYS A 298 -9.89 15.29 15.69
C LYS A 298 -10.57 14.17 16.48
N LEU A 299 -11.35 14.51 17.51
CA LEU A 299 -12.15 13.53 18.24
C LEU A 299 -13.22 12.87 17.34
N ALA A 300 -13.89 13.64 16.49
CA ALA A 300 -14.89 13.10 15.57
C ALA A 300 -14.27 12.16 14.52
N GLU A 301 -13.07 12.47 14.02
CA GLU A 301 -12.29 11.57 13.16
C GLU A 301 -12.00 10.23 13.87
N ILE A 302 -11.58 10.27 15.14
CA ILE A 302 -11.33 9.07 15.97
C ILE A 302 -12.62 8.25 16.15
N TYR A 303 -13.71 8.91 16.56
CA TYR A 303 -14.98 8.24 16.81
C TYR A 303 -15.58 7.62 15.53
N ASN A 304 -15.43 8.26 14.37
CA ASN A 304 -15.78 7.67 13.07
C ASN A 304 -14.91 6.44 12.73
N GLY A 305 -13.63 6.46 13.15
CA GLY A 305 -12.74 5.31 13.07
C GLY A 305 -13.25 4.12 13.90
N TYR A 306 -13.63 4.36 15.16
CA TYR A 306 -14.27 3.33 16.01
C TYR A 306 -15.57 2.81 15.40
N ALA A 307 -16.45 3.71 14.93
CA ALA A 307 -17.70 3.32 14.29
C ALA A 307 -17.47 2.40 13.08
N SER A 308 -16.40 2.65 12.32
CA SER A 308 -16.09 1.85 11.12
C SER A 308 -15.56 0.46 11.41
N GLN A 309 -15.00 0.20 12.59
CA GLN A 309 -14.50 -1.12 13.01
C GLN A 309 -15.62 -2.09 13.38
N TYR A 310 -16.78 -1.58 13.79
CA TYR A 310 -17.87 -2.37 14.37
C TYR A 310 -19.03 -2.61 13.40
N LYS A 311 -18.78 -2.57 12.09
CA LYS A 311 -19.82 -2.70 11.04
C LYS A 311 -20.38 -4.12 10.87
N ASP A 312 -19.84 -5.11 11.57
CA ASP A 312 -20.43 -6.44 11.60
C ASP A 312 -21.76 -6.42 12.38
N GLN A 313 -22.74 -7.21 11.93
CA GLN A 313 -24.10 -7.22 12.51
C GLN A 313 -24.12 -7.43 14.04
N GLU A 314 -23.14 -8.15 14.59
CA GLU A 314 -23.03 -8.41 16.04
C GLU A 314 -22.69 -7.18 16.89
N LYS A 315 -22.08 -6.13 16.30
CA LYS A 315 -21.60 -4.94 17.04
C LYS A 315 -22.12 -3.62 16.47
N ILE A 316 -23.22 -3.68 15.72
CA ILE A 316 -23.81 -2.51 15.06
C ILE A 316 -24.21 -1.42 16.06
N ASN A 317 -24.68 -1.79 17.27
CA ASN A 317 -25.07 -0.81 18.28
C ASN A 317 -23.86 -0.01 18.82
N GLU A 318 -22.72 -0.66 19.01
CA GLU A 318 -21.46 0.01 19.34
C GLU A 318 -21.04 0.96 18.23
N ALA A 319 -21.16 0.52 16.97
CA ALA A 319 -20.85 1.36 15.82
C ALA A 319 -21.71 2.64 15.79
N ILE A 320 -23.02 2.51 16.02
CA ILE A 320 -23.98 3.61 16.10
C ILE A 320 -23.62 4.59 17.23
N ASN A 321 -23.32 4.06 18.42
CA ASN A 321 -22.95 4.88 19.57
C ASN A 321 -21.71 5.75 19.27
N TRP A 322 -20.69 5.18 18.62
CA TRP A 322 -19.50 5.93 18.23
C TRP A 322 -19.79 6.99 17.16
N GLN A 323 -20.59 6.66 16.16
CA GLN A 323 -20.98 7.62 15.12
C GLN A 323 -21.79 8.79 15.70
N ASN A 324 -22.70 8.52 16.62
CA ASN A 324 -23.44 9.56 17.34
C ASN A 324 -22.53 10.43 18.20
N LYS A 325 -21.52 9.84 18.86
CA LYS A 325 -20.50 10.59 19.61
C LYS A 325 -19.69 11.52 18.71
N ALA A 326 -19.36 11.09 17.49
CA ALA A 326 -18.68 11.91 16.47
C ALA A 326 -19.52 13.12 16.05
N ILE A 327 -20.81 12.91 15.80
CA ILE A 327 -21.74 13.99 15.45
C ILE A 327 -21.91 14.96 16.63
N GLN A 328 -22.11 14.43 17.84
CA GLN A 328 -22.33 15.24 19.03
C GLN A 328 -21.17 16.22 19.30
N VAL A 329 -19.92 15.74 19.27
CA VAL A 329 -18.76 16.61 19.54
C VAL A 329 -18.63 17.72 18.48
N CYS A 330 -18.96 17.43 17.22
CA CYS A 330 -19.01 18.44 16.16
C CYS A 330 -20.17 19.44 16.33
N GLU A 331 -21.36 18.98 16.74
CA GLU A 331 -22.52 19.84 16.99
C GLU A 331 -22.30 20.78 18.19
N GLU A 332 -21.60 20.33 19.23
CA GLU A 332 -21.18 21.17 20.36
C GLU A 332 -20.18 22.24 19.91
N ALA A 333 -19.18 21.88 19.10
CA ALA A 333 -18.21 22.84 18.54
C ALA A 333 -18.88 23.94 17.68
N LEU A 334 -19.89 23.57 16.88
CA LEU A 334 -20.67 24.52 16.07
C LEU A 334 -21.47 25.52 16.92
N LYS A 335 -21.89 25.13 18.12
CA LYS A 335 -22.61 26.01 19.06
C LYS A 335 -21.66 26.96 19.80
N SER A 336 -20.47 26.48 20.17
CA SER A 336 -19.52 27.25 20.98
C SER A 336 -18.78 28.33 20.17
N PHE A 337 -18.22 27.99 19.01
CA PHE A 337 -17.42 28.92 18.18
C PHE A 337 -17.72 28.77 16.68
N PRO A 338 -18.91 29.21 16.22
CA PRO A 338 -19.42 28.93 14.87
C PRO A 338 -18.53 29.43 13.72
N ASP A 339 -17.79 30.52 13.91
CA ASP A 339 -16.97 31.13 12.86
C ASP A 339 -15.54 30.56 12.77
N SER A 340 -15.16 29.68 13.70
CA SER A 340 -13.84 29.06 13.73
C SER A 340 -13.65 28.06 12.58
N ASP A 341 -12.40 27.86 12.14
CA ASP A 341 -12.11 26.90 11.06
C ASP A 341 -12.40 25.45 11.46
N GLY A 342 -12.22 25.12 12.75
CA GLY A 342 -12.66 23.84 13.30
C GLY A 342 -14.17 23.65 13.20
N ALA A 343 -14.97 24.69 13.45
CA ALA A 343 -16.44 24.61 13.30
C ALA A 343 -16.86 24.40 11.84
N LYS A 344 -16.21 25.09 10.89
CA LYS A 344 -16.43 24.84 9.44
C LYS A 344 -16.09 23.40 9.07
N SER A 345 -15.01 22.85 9.61
CA SER A 345 -14.60 21.46 9.40
C SER A 345 -15.59 20.46 10.04
N CYS A 346 -16.08 20.74 11.25
CA CYS A 346 -17.13 19.98 11.92
C CYS A 346 -18.42 19.94 11.10
N LYS A 347 -18.82 21.07 10.50
CA LYS A 347 -19.97 21.16 9.61
C LYS A 347 -19.81 20.21 8.41
N LEU A 348 -18.68 20.28 7.72
CA LEU A 348 -18.37 19.41 6.58
C LEU A 348 -18.37 17.93 6.97
N LEU A 349 -17.81 17.59 8.14
CA LEU A 349 -17.81 16.21 8.65
C LEU A 349 -19.23 15.71 8.93
N ILE A 350 -20.08 16.50 9.58
CA ILE A 350 -21.50 16.14 9.82
C ILE A 350 -22.23 15.97 8.48
N GLU A 351 -22.04 16.90 7.53
CA GLU A 351 -22.63 16.82 6.19
C GLU A 351 -22.19 15.53 5.46
N GLN A 352 -20.91 15.16 5.55
CA GLN A 352 -20.39 13.91 4.97
C GLN A 352 -20.92 12.65 5.67
N VAL A 353 -21.07 12.66 7.00
CA VAL A 353 -21.65 11.51 7.72
C VAL A 353 -23.13 11.38 7.39
N LYS A 354 -23.87 12.49 7.24
CA LYS A 354 -25.30 12.48 6.94
C LYS A 354 -25.60 12.44 5.44
N SER A 355 -24.60 12.53 4.56
CA SER A 355 -24.82 12.54 3.11
C SER A 355 -25.49 11.23 2.65
N PRO A 356 -26.60 11.30 1.92
CA PRO A 356 -27.19 10.12 1.31
C PRO A 356 -26.26 9.60 0.21
N SER A 357 -26.29 8.29 0.00
CA SER A 357 -25.57 7.65 -1.10
C SER A 357 -26.39 6.50 -1.63
N ILE A 358 -26.34 6.25 -2.93
CA ILE A 358 -26.95 5.07 -3.57
C ILE A 358 -25.93 4.50 -4.54
N ASN A 359 -25.90 3.18 -4.67
CA ASN A 359 -25.18 2.48 -5.70
C ASN A 359 -26.03 1.28 -6.14
N VAL A 360 -26.04 1.00 -7.44
CA VAL A 360 -26.74 -0.14 -8.03
C VAL A 360 -25.73 -1.05 -8.73
N SER A 361 -25.91 -2.36 -8.56
CA SER A 361 -25.07 -3.36 -9.24
C SER A 361 -25.89 -4.57 -9.67
N LEU A 362 -25.48 -5.15 -10.81
CA LEU A 362 -26.04 -6.35 -11.44
C LEU A 362 -25.06 -6.91 -12.47
N GLU A 363 -25.37 -8.08 -13.02
CA GLU A 363 -24.59 -8.64 -14.13
C GLU A 363 -24.66 -7.73 -15.36
N VAL A 364 -23.54 -7.58 -16.06
CA VAL A 364 -23.46 -6.72 -17.26
C VAL A 364 -24.11 -7.38 -18.48
N TYR A 365 -24.04 -8.71 -18.58
CA TYR A 365 -24.59 -9.49 -19.69
C TYR A 365 -25.83 -10.25 -19.24
N LEU A 366 -27.00 -9.84 -19.75
CA LEU A 366 -28.29 -10.36 -19.30
C LEU A 366 -28.89 -11.31 -20.35
N MET A 367 -29.64 -12.30 -19.90
CA MET A 367 -30.40 -13.19 -20.79
C MET A 367 -31.69 -12.52 -21.25
N ASP A 368 -32.03 -12.70 -22.52
CA ASP A 368 -33.28 -12.18 -23.09
C ASP A 368 -34.51 -12.81 -22.41
N GLY A 369 -35.49 -11.97 -22.09
CA GLY A 369 -36.79 -12.42 -21.57
C GLY A 369 -36.75 -13.03 -20.17
N ARG A 370 -35.69 -12.78 -19.38
CA ARG A 370 -35.57 -13.25 -17.98
C ARG A 370 -35.46 -12.09 -16.99
N PRO A 371 -36.06 -12.19 -15.79
CA PRO A 371 -35.77 -11.28 -14.69
C PRO A 371 -34.31 -11.38 -14.26
N VAL A 372 -33.80 -10.36 -13.57
CA VAL A 372 -32.39 -10.30 -13.12
C VAL A 372 -32.30 -9.75 -11.70
N PRO A 373 -31.53 -10.37 -10.79
CA PRO A 373 -31.29 -9.79 -9.47
C PRO A 373 -30.53 -8.46 -9.54
N VAL A 374 -30.93 -7.50 -8.72
CA VAL A 374 -30.31 -6.18 -8.62
C VAL A 374 -29.98 -5.90 -7.17
N ARG A 375 -28.72 -5.56 -6.88
CA ARG A 375 -28.30 -5.12 -5.55
C ARG A 375 -28.27 -3.60 -5.51
N ILE A 376 -28.91 -3.04 -4.49
CA ILE A 376 -28.93 -1.61 -4.19
C ILE A 376 -28.21 -1.43 -2.86
N VAL A 377 -27.09 -0.72 -2.87
CA VAL A 377 -26.41 -0.26 -1.66
C VAL A 377 -26.84 1.18 -1.43
N TYR A 378 -27.30 1.53 -0.24
CA TYR A 378 -27.88 2.83 0.04
C TYR A 378 -27.54 3.32 1.45
N LYS A 379 -27.72 4.62 1.67
CA LYS A 379 -27.52 5.31 2.95
C LYS A 379 -28.44 6.51 3.04
N ASN A 380 -29.02 6.74 4.21
CA ASN A 380 -29.84 7.90 4.57
C ASN A 380 -30.96 8.24 3.56
N THR A 381 -31.58 7.22 2.97
CA THR A 381 -32.72 7.38 2.04
C THR A 381 -33.83 6.37 2.33
N GLU A 382 -35.06 6.79 2.03
CA GLU A 382 -36.29 6.03 2.23
C GLU A 382 -36.81 5.42 0.93
N LEU A 383 -36.47 6.03 -0.19
CA LEU A 383 -37.03 5.71 -1.49
C LEU A 383 -35.94 5.71 -2.55
N VAL A 384 -35.78 4.59 -3.23
CA VAL A 384 -34.91 4.44 -4.40
C VAL A 384 -35.78 4.21 -5.62
N THR A 385 -35.59 5.02 -6.65
CA THR A 385 -36.25 4.85 -7.95
C THR A 385 -35.26 4.23 -8.93
N LEU A 386 -35.55 3.01 -9.39
CA LEU A 386 -34.82 2.40 -10.48
C LEU A 386 -35.47 2.79 -11.81
N LYS A 387 -34.66 3.27 -12.74
CA LYS A 387 -35.08 3.63 -14.11
C LYS A 387 -34.20 2.92 -15.11
N LEU A 388 -34.82 2.18 -16.02
CA LEU A 388 -34.14 1.51 -17.11
C LEU A 388 -34.36 2.30 -18.41
N TYR A 389 -33.27 2.67 -19.05
CA TYR A 389 -33.28 3.41 -20.32
C TYR A 389 -32.72 2.57 -21.44
N ARG A 390 -33.30 2.68 -22.64
CA ARG A 390 -32.74 2.08 -23.85
C ARG A 390 -31.56 2.91 -24.34
N THR A 391 -30.47 2.25 -24.73
CA THR A 391 -29.30 2.90 -25.33
C THR A 391 -28.75 2.06 -26.50
N ASN A 392 -27.54 2.38 -26.97
CA ASN A 392 -26.92 1.74 -28.12
C ASN A 392 -25.52 1.17 -27.78
N ALA A 393 -24.95 0.44 -28.74
CA ALA A 393 -23.64 -0.19 -28.65
C ALA A 393 -22.50 0.80 -28.37
N GLU A 394 -22.52 1.96 -29.02
CA GLU A 394 -21.47 2.98 -28.88
C GLU A 394 -21.45 3.60 -27.48
N ASP A 395 -22.62 3.90 -26.94
CA ASP A 395 -22.80 4.40 -25.58
C ASP A 395 -22.32 3.35 -24.56
N PHE A 396 -22.70 2.07 -24.75
CA PHE A 396 -22.18 0.95 -23.94
C PHE A 396 -20.65 0.87 -23.99
N ILE A 397 -20.02 0.97 -25.16
CA ILE A 397 -18.56 0.93 -25.33
C ILE A 397 -17.85 2.11 -24.64
N LYS A 398 -18.39 3.34 -24.77
CA LYS A 398 -17.83 4.55 -24.16
C LYS A 398 -17.87 4.49 -22.64
N SER A 399 -18.97 4.00 -22.08
CA SER A 399 -19.18 3.89 -20.62
C SER A 399 -18.11 3.05 -19.91
N GLN A 400 -17.58 2.03 -20.59
CA GLN A 400 -16.60 1.09 -20.06
C GLN A 400 -15.22 1.73 -19.77
N ARG A 401 -14.93 2.91 -20.34
CA ARG A 401 -13.70 3.68 -20.05
C ARG A 401 -13.95 4.91 -19.19
N HIS A 402 -15.06 5.61 -19.40
CA HIS A 402 -15.39 6.85 -18.69
C HIS A 402 -16.88 6.82 -18.36
N ARG A 403 -17.22 6.66 -17.07
CA ARG A 403 -18.62 6.56 -16.63
C ARG A 403 -19.41 7.84 -17.02
N GLY A 404 -18.92 9.04 -16.71
CA GLY A 404 -19.71 10.29 -16.81
C GLY A 404 -20.09 10.89 -18.19
N VAL A 405 -19.78 10.26 -19.33
CA VAL A 405 -19.90 10.90 -20.67
C VAL A 405 -21.35 11.00 -21.19
N LEU A 406 -22.30 10.20 -20.67
CA LEU A 406 -23.62 10.00 -21.30
C LEU A 406 -24.79 10.69 -20.59
N MET A 407 -24.51 11.51 -19.59
CA MET A 407 -25.55 12.07 -18.72
C MET A 407 -26.32 13.26 -19.29
N GLU A 408 -25.87 13.82 -20.40
CA GLU A 408 -26.50 14.96 -21.08
C GLU A 408 -27.45 14.53 -22.21
N LYS A 409 -27.52 13.23 -22.51
CA LYS A 409 -28.33 12.69 -23.60
C LYS A 409 -29.67 12.21 -23.08
N GLU A 410 -30.76 12.67 -23.67
CA GLU A 410 -32.10 12.12 -23.43
C GLU A 410 -32.16 10.70 -23.98
N LEU A 411 -32.32 9.71 -23.10
CA LEU A 411 -32.48 8.31 -23.46
C LEU A 411 -33.94 7.87 -23.27
N PRO A 412 -34.50 7.00 -24.12
CA PRO A 412 -35.86 6.51 -23.96
C PRO A 412 -36.01 5.67 -22.68
N LEU A 413 -36.88 6.09 -21.76
CA LEU A 413 -37.25 5.32 -20.57
C LEU A 413 -38.10 4.12 -20.99
N VAL A 414 -37.71 2.91 -20.58
CA VAL A 414 -38.43 1.67 -20.89
C VAL A 414 -39.11 1.06 -19.67
N TRP A 415 -38.61 1.36 -18.47
CA TRP A 415 -39.17 0.82 -17.23
C TRP A 415 -38.76 1.67 -16.03
N GLU A 416 -39.64 1.78 -15.04
CA GLU A 416 -39.41 2.48 -13.78
C GLU A 416 -40.07 1.72 -12.62
N GLN A 417 -39.39 1.65 -11.49
CA GLN A 417 -39.96 1.18 -10.23
C GLN A 417 -39.45 2.00 -9.05
N LYS A 418 -40.37 2.36 -8.15
CA LYS A 418 -40.06 2.94 -6.85
C LYS A 418 -39.97 1.84 -5.81
N ILE A 419 -38.92 1.87 -5.00
CA ILE A 419 -38.60 0.86 -4.00
C ILE A 419 -38.45 1.55 -2.66
N GLU A 420 -39.34 1.20 -1.73
CA GLU A 420 -39.19 1.55 -0.32
C GLU A 420 -38.12 0.65 0.29
N VAL A 421 -37.03 1.27 0.73
CA VAL A 421 -35.90 0.55 1.33
C VAL A 421 -36.02 0.55 2.86
N PRO A 422 -35.60 -0.52 3.56
CA PRO A 422 -35.64 -0.57 5.02
C PRO A 422 -34.95 0.64 5.67
N GLN A 423 -35.54 1.17 6.74
CA GLN A 423 -34.98 2.29 7.47
C GLN A 423 -34.21 1.81 8.69
N TYR A 424 -33.04 2.41 8.89
CA TYR A 424 -32.14 2.13 9.99
C TYR A 424 -31.87 3.44 10.73
N ASN A 425 -31.78 3.37 12.05
CA ASN A 425 -31.49 4.53 12.90
C ASN A 425 -29.97 4.73 13.05
N ASP A 426 -29.28 4.80 11.91
CA ASP A 426 -27.84 4.96 11.81
C ASP A 426 -27.46 5.69 10.51
N PHE A 427 -26.17 5.98 10.32
CA PHE A 427 -25.63 6.59 9.10
C PHE A 427 -24.62 5.67 8.40
N PHE A 428 -24.85 4.35 8.42
CA PHE A 428 -24.07 3.36 7.68
C PHE A 428 -24.68 3.08 6.30
N GLN A 429 -23.92 2.33 5.49
CA GLN A 429 -24.44 1.82 4.22
C GLN A 429 -25.12 0.49 4.49
N HIS A 430 -26.32 0.34 3.97
CA HIS A 430 -27.10 -0.88 3.96
C HIS A 430 -27.28 -1.35 2.53
N ASP A 431 -27.68 -2.60 2.36
CA ASP A 431 -27.97 -3.11 1.04
C ASP A 431 -29.20 -4.00 0.97
N VAL A 432 -29.88 -3.91 -0.16
CA VAL A 432 -31.01 -4.77 -0.49
C VAL A 432 -30.84 -5.43 -1.84
N ILE A 433 -31.43 -6.60 -1.98
CA ILE A 433 -31.57 -7.27 -3.28
C ILE A 433 -33.04 -7.22 -3.71
N THR A 434 -33.25 -6.76 -4.93
CA THR A 434 -34.52 -6.74 -5.66
C THR A 434 -34.32 -7.39 -7.03
N MET A 435 -35.26 -7.23 -7.97
CA MET A 435 -35.14 -7.70 -9.33
C MET A 435 -35.55 -6.67 -10.37
N LEU A 436 -34.85 -6.69 -11.51
CA LEU A 436 -35.29 -6.09 -12.76
C LEU A 436 -36.25 -7.07 -13.47
N PRO A 437 -37.35 -6.60 -14.09
CA PRO A 437 -38.24 -7.47 -14.85
C PRO A 437 -37.55 -8.00 -16.11
N LYS A 438 -38.28 -8.81 -16.87
CA LYS A 438 -37.85 -9.31 -18.18
C LYS A 438 -37.56 -8.13 -19.12
N VAL A 439 -36.37 -8.12 -19.72
CA VAL A 439 -35.94 -7.11 -20.69
C VAL A 439 -35.63 -7.78 -22.03
N GLU A 440 -35.98 -7.11 -23.12
CA GLU A 440 -35.68 -7.57 -24.48
C GLU A 440 -34.20 -7.34 -24.85
N LYS A 441 -33.75 -7.96 -25.94
CA LYS A 441 -32.37 -7.84 -26.44
C LYS A 441 -31.93 -6.40 -26.72
N GLY A 442 -30.66 -6.12 -26.46
CA GLY A 442 -29.95 -4.89 -26.84
C GLY A 442 -29.27 -4.21 -25.65
N PHE A 443 -29.12 -2.89 -25.70
CA PHE A 443 -28.31 -2.13 -24.75
C PHE A 443 -29.17 -1.24 -23.86
N TYR A 444 -28.84 -1.21 -22.57
CA TYR A 444 -29.59 -0.43 -21.58
C TYR A 444 -28.66 0.29 -20.59
N LEU A 445 -29.23 1.30 -19.94
CA LEU A 445 -28.67 1.99 -18.78
C LEU A 445 -29.67 1.83 -17.62
N LEU A 446 -29.28 1.13 -16.57
CA LEU A 446 -30.04 1.10 -15.32
C LEU A 446 -29.51 2.21 -14.41
N ARG A 447 -30.36 3.15 -14.03
CA ARG A 447 -30.03 4.23 -13.11
C ARG A 447 -30.83 4.08 -11.82
N ALA A 448 -30.18 4.35 -10.69
CA ALA A 448 -30.82 4.49 -9.39
C ALA A 448 -30.82 5.97 -8.97
N GLU A 449 -31.99 6.47 -8.57
CA GLU A 449 -32.20 7.86 -8.17
C GLU A 449 -32.92 7.94 -6.81
N THR A 450 -32.71 9.03 -6.09
CA THR A 450 -33.49 9.41 -4.91
C THR A 450 -33.58 10.93 -4.83
N ASP A 451 -34.62 11.43 -4.17
CA ASP A 451 -34.88 12.85 -3.96
C ASP A 451 -33.90 13.52 -2.99
N LYS A 452 -33.17 12.72 -2.20
CA LYS A 452 -32.19 13.21 -1.22
C LYS A 452 -30.78 13.47 -1.80
N LEU A 453 -30.46 13.00 -2.99
CA LEU A 453 -29.13 13.19 -3.60
C LEU A 453 -28.95 14.62 -4.13
N SER A 454 -27.72 15.13 -4.10
CA SER A 454 -27.40 16.42 -4.72
C SER A 454 -27.36 16.28 -6.25
N GLU A 455 -27.65 17.35 -7.01
CA GLU A 455 -27.65 17.34 -8.50
C GLU A 455 -26.30 16.92 -9.15
N GLY A 456 -25.23 16.85 -8.37
CA GLY A 456 -23.90 16.39 -8.76
C GLY A 456 -23.60 14.90 -8.53
N ASP A 457 -24.43 14.17 -7.76
CA ASP A 457 -24.23 12.75 -7.44
C ASP A 457 -24.73 11.86 -8.58
N ARG A 458 -23.94 11.90 -9.65
CA ARG A 458 -24.36 11.54 -10.99
C ARG A 458 -24.02 10.10 -11.39
N ASP A 459 -23.22 9.38 -10.61
CA ASP A 459 -22.61 8.10 -11.00
C ASP A 459 -23.36 6.82 -10.58
N ASN A 460 -24.66 6.91 -10.29
CA ASN A 460 -25.44 5.78 -9.74
C ASN A 460 -26.14 4.98 -10.86
N TYR A 461 -25.37 4.44 -11.80
CA TYR A 461 -25.92 3.67 -12.91
C TYR A 461 -24.99 2.55 -13.40
N GLU A 462 -25.56 1.57 -14.10
CA GLU A 462 -24.84 0.49 -14.76
C GLU A 462 -25.34 0.29 -16.20
N PHE A 463 -24.40 0.02 -17.12
CA PHE A 463 -24.68 -0.26 -18.52
C PHE A 463 -24.79 -1.76 -18.76
N LEU A 464 -25.80 -2.15 -19.52
CA LEU A 464 -26.23 -3.54 -19.68
C LEU A 464 -26.27 -3.93 -21.15
N ASN A 465 -25.92 -5.18 -21.44
CA ASN A 465 -26.08 -5.81 -22.74
C ASN A 465 -26.95 -7.07 -22.58
N VAL A 466 -28.22 -6.97 -22.97
CA VAL A 466 -29.15 -8.10 -23.00
C VAL A 466 -28.94 -8.87 -24.30
N THR A 467 -28.43 -10.10 -24.21
CA THR A 467 -28.04 -10.92 -25.36
C THR A 467 -28.08 -12.40 -25.02
N ASN A 468 -28.56 -13.21 -25.97
CA ASN A 468 -28.48 -14.67 -25.86
C ASN A 468 -27.16 -15.22 -26.39
N MET A 469 -26.20 -14.35 -26.76
CA MET A 469 -24.89 -14.77 -27.22
C MET A 469 -23.89 -14.83 -26.06
N ALA A 470 -22.99 -15.80 -26.16
CA ALA A 470 -21.79 -15.92 -25.35
C ALA A 470 -20.61 -16.24 -26.27
N ILE A 471 -19.41 -15.89 -25.83
CA ILE A 471 -18.18 -16.26 -26.53
C ILE A 471 -17.26 -17.04 -25.59
N VAL A 472 -16.56 -18.01 -26.16
CA VAL A 472 -15.45 -18.69 -25.52
C VAL A 472 -14.22 -18.43 -26.38
N SER A 473 -13.13 -17.98 -25.75
CA SER A 473 -11.85 -17.77 -26.43
C SER A 473 -10.84 -18.82 -26.03
N SER A 474 -10.11 -19.36 -27.00
CA SER A 474 -9.00 -20.29 -26.76
C SER A 474 -7.74 -19.88 -27.55
N PRO A 475 -6.53 -20.18 -27.04
CA PRO A 475 -5.30 -20.01 -27.81
C PRO A 475 -5.34 -20.85 -29.10
N GLY A 476 -4.84 -20.27 -30.19
CA GLY A 476 -4.28 -20.99 -31.34
C GLY A 476 -2.78 -20.68 -31.50
N ASP A 477 -2.15 -21.29 -32.50
CA ASP A 477 -0.68 -21.22 -32.69
C ASP A 477 -0.17 -19.78 -32.91
N ASP A 478 -0.74 -19.06 -33.88
CA ASP A 478 -0.48 -17.61 -34.12
C ASP A 478 -1.78 -16.79 -34.20
N ALA A 479 -2.84 -17.30 -33.57
CA ALA A 479 -4.16 -16.69 -33.55
C ALA A 479 -4.87 -16.91 -32.20
N THR A 480 -5.97 -16.20 -32.00
CA THR A 480 -6.97 -16.50 -30.97
C THR A 480 -8.21 -17.02 -31.64
N ASN A 481 -8.69 -18.17 -31.18
CA ASN A 481 -9.93 -18.77 -31.64
C ASN A 481 -11.08 -18.28 -30.75
N TYR A 482 -12.16 -17.83 -31.37
CA TYR A 482 -13.40 -17.47 -30.69
C TYR A 482 -14.53 -18.36 -31.19
N GLN A 483 -15.24 -19.01 -30.28
CA GLN A 483 -16.45 -19.77 -30.55
C GLN A 483 -17.65 -18.98 -30.05
N LEU A 484 -18.60 -18.71 -30.95
CA LEU A 484 -19.88 -18.08 -30.64
C LEU A 484 -20.91 -19.14 -30.24
N LEU A 485 -21.52 -18.94 -29.08
CA LEU A 485 -22.45 -19.87 -28.44
C LEU A 485 -23.76 -19.17 -28.08
N ASN A 486 -24.83 -19.95 -27.98
CA ASN A 486 -26.05 -19.53 -27.31
C ASN A 486 -25.83 -19.65 -25.79
N ARG A 487 -25.91 -18.54 -25.06
CA ARG A 487 -25.77 -18.47 -23.60
C ARG A 487 -26.81 -19.31 -22.85
N VAL A 488 -28.01 -19.47 -23.42
CA VAL A 488 -29.13 -20.15 -22.78
C VAL A 488 -29.08 -21.66 -23.03
N THR A 489 -28.77 -22.08 -24.27
CA THR A 489 -28.80 -23.50 -24.66
C THR A 489 -27.42 -24.15 -24.69
N GLY A 490 -26.33 -23.37 -24.70
CA GLY A 490 -24.96 -23.87 -24.89
C GLY A 490 -24.62 -24.23 -26.34
N GLU A 491 -25.60 -24.19 -27.25
CA GLU A 491 -25.40 -24.61 -28.64
C GLU A 491 -24.49 -23.67 -29.43
N ASN A 492 -23.72 -24.23 -30.37
CA ASN A 492 -22.92 -23.45 -31.30
C ASN A 492 -23.81 -22.60 -32.21
N LEU A 493 -23.58 -21.28 -32.22
CA LEU A 493 -24.24 -20.39 -33.16
C LEU A 493 -23.45 -20.37 -34.47
N THR A 494 -23.86 -21.23 -35.41
CA THR A 494 -23.13 -21.47 -36.68
C THR A 494 -23.05 -20.27 -37.62
N GLN A 495 -23.91 -19.27 -37.43
CA GLN A 495 -23.98 -18.04 -38.21
C GLN A 495 -23.80 -16.82 -37.32
N GLY A 496 -23.04 -15.84 -37.80
CA GLY A 496 -22.80 -14.56 -37.15
C GLY A 496 -21.68 -13.80 -37.85
N GLN A 497 -21.46 -12.56 -37.43
CA GLN A 497 -20.31 -11.77 -37.85
C GLN A 497 -19.65 -11.11 -36.64
N ALA A 498 -18.37 -10.76 -36.80
CA ALA A 498 -17.60 -10.09 -35.78
C ALA A 498 -16.88 -8.86 -36.33
N GLU A 499 -16.86 -7.79 -35.55
CA GLU A 499 -16.18 -6.54 -35.83
C GLU A 499 -15.19 -6.22 -34.71
N ILE A 500 -14.00 -5.74 -35.10
CA ILE A 500 -13.03 -5.24 -34.14
C ILE A 500 -13.30 -3.75 -33.94
N VAL A 501 -13.50 -3.37 -32.68
CA VAL A 501 -13.86 -2.00 -32.30
C VAL A 501 -12.64 -1.33 -31.69
N LYS A 502 -12.28 -0.15 -32.19
CA LYS A 502 -11.17 0.69 -31.70
C LYS A 502 -11.69 2.00 -31.16
N ILE A 503 -11.25 2.37 -29.97
CA ILE A 503 -11.47 3.68 -29.34
C ILE A 503 -10.21 4.51 -29.53
N ASN A 504 -10.33 5.57 -30.32
CA ASN A 504 -9.28 6.57 -30.50
C ASN A 504 -9.63 7.80 -29.65
N TYR A 505 -8.70 8.23 -28.80
CA TYR A 505 -8.86 9.45 -28.01
C TYR A 505 -8.18 10.60 -28.72
N ASP A 506 -8.95 11.64 -29.05
CA ASP A 506 -8.40 12.87 -29.58
C ASP A 506 -8.07 13.82 -28.43
N TYR A 507 -6.78 13.97 -28.14
CA TYR A 507 -6.29 14.84 -27.07
C TYR A 507 -6.56 16.33 -27.30
N ARG A 508 -6.87 16.77 -28.54
CA ARG A 508 -7.17 18.17 -28.86
C ARG A 508 -8.61 18.52 -28.52
N THR A 509 -9.54 17.65 -28.90
CA THR A 509 -10.98 17.84 -28.66
C THR A 509 -11.47 17.21 -27.36
N LYS A 510 -10.61 16.38 -26.72
CA LYS A 510 -10.93 15.54 -25.55
C LYS A 510 -12.07 14.55 -25.81
N GLN A 511 -12.33 14.20 -27.08
CA GLN A 511 -13.42 13.31 -27.49
C GLN A 511 -12.91 11.90 -27.80
N GLN A 512 -13.82 10.93 -27.67
CA GLN A 512 -13.60 9.54 -28.05
C GLN A 512 -14.32 9.21 -29.34
N ASN A 513 -13.55 8.81 -30.36
CA ASN A 513 -14.06 8.33 -31.63
C ASN A 513 -13.99 6.81 -31.67
N ILE A 514 -15.13 6.17 -31.96
CA ILE A 514 -15.22 4.73 -32.17
C ILE A 514 -15.09 4.44 -33.66
N THR A 515 -14.26 3.46 -33.99
CA THR A 515 -14.13 2.94 -35.36
C THR A 515 -14.31 1.43 -35.35
N TYR A 516 -14.94 0.92 -36.40
CA TYR A 516 -15.20 -0.50 -36.61
C TYR A 516 -14.38 -0.97 -37.80
N ASP A 517 -13.67 -2.09 -37.64
CA ASP A 517 -13.10 -2.81 -38.79
C ASP A 517 -14.23 -3.47 -39.60
N LEU A 518 -13.95 -3.83 -40.86
CA LEU A 518 -14.93 -4.53 -41.71
C LEU A 518 -15.46 -5.81 -41.03
N PRO A 519 -16.78 -6.06 -41.11
CA PRO A 519 -17.40 -7.22 -40.49
C PRO A 519 -16.88 -8.52 -41.10
N ARG A 520 -16.48 -9.44 -40.22
CA ARG A 520 -15.94 -10.76 -40.58
C ARG A 520 -17.03 -11.80 -40.37
N LYS A 521 -17.46 -12.47 -41.43
CA LYS A 521 -18.36 -13.63 -41.30
C LYS A 521 -17.66 -14.75 -40.53
N MET A 522 -18.39 -15.36 -39.60
CA MET A 522 -17.89 -16.48 -38.81
C MET A 522 -18.22 -17.80 -39.52
N ASN A 523 -17.27 -18.72 -39.56
CA ASN A 523 -17.46 -20.04 -40.18
C ASN A 523 -17.85 -21.05 -39.09
N GLU A 524 -19.03 -21.66 -39.16
CA GLU A 524 -19.55 -22.55 -38.10
C GLU A 524 -19.52 -21.91 -36.69
N GLY A 525 -19.72 -20.60 -36.62
CA GLY A 525 -19.63 -19.86 -35.35
C GLY A 525 -18.21 -19.68 -34.82
N LYS A 526 -17.18 -19.95 -35.64
CA LYS A 526 -15.77 -19.74 -35.30
C LYS A 526 -15.23 -18.49 -35.96
N LEU A 527 -14.50 -17.70 -35.17
CA LEU A 527 -13.69 -16.57 -35.62
C LEU A 527 -12.24 -16.80 -35.22
N VAL A 528 -11.34 -16.75 -36.18
CA VAL A 528 -9.89 -16.85 -35.96
C VAL A 528 -9.29 -15.47 -36.19
N LEU A 529 -8.77 -14.85 -35.14
CA LEU A 529 -8.10 -13.56 -35.22
C LEU A 529 -6.58 -13.71 -35.06
N PRO A 530 -5.75 -13.23 -36.00
CA PRO A 530 -4.29 -13.26 -35.83
C PRO A 530 -3.86 -12.54 -34.55
N ARG A 531 -2.81 -13.02 -33.88
CA ARG A 531 -2.32 -12.41 -32.61
C ARG A 531 -1.94 -10.93 -32.71
N LYS A 532 -1.49 -10.50 -33.88
CA LYS A 532 -1.15 -9.09 -34.15
C LYS A 532 -2.37 -8.18 -34.27
N THR A 533 -3.59 -8.73 -34.26
CA THR A 533 -4.82 -7.95 -34.30
C THR A 533 -4.85 -7.01 -33.09
N ARG A 534 -5.24 -5.77 -33.33
CA ARG A 534 -5.35 -4.73 -32.30
C ARG A 534 -6.76 -4.14 -32.29
N GLY A 535 -7.33 -4.02 -31.10
CA GLY A 535 -8.64 -3.45 -30.83
C GLY A 535 -8.87 -3.20 -29.35
N ASN A 536 -10.01 -2.62 -29.01
CA ASN A 536 -10.47 -2.41 -27.64
C ASN A 536 -11.62 -3.36 -27.28
N TYR A 537 -12.53 -3.63 -28.24
CA TYR A 537 -13.66 -4.54 -28.07
C TYR A 537 -13.83 -5.43 -29.30
N LEU A 538 -14.51 -6.55 -29.11
CA LEU A 538 -15.10 -7.34 -30.19
C LEU A 538 -16.60 -7.21 -30.10
N GLN A 539 -17.23 -6.87 -31.22
CA GLN A 539 -18.67 -6.85 -31.38
C GLN A 539 -19.06 -8.07 -32.23
N PHE A 540 -19.92 -8.92 -31.69
CA PHE A 540 -20.51 -10.06 -32.38
C PHE A 540 -21.97 -9.75 -32.69
N THR A 541 -22.44 -10.02 -33.91
CA THR A 541 -23.84 -9.84 -34.30
C THR A 541 -24.41 -11.06 -35.00
N LYS A 542 -25.68 -11.37 -34.70
CA LYS A 542 -26.49 -12.38 -35.38
C LYS A 542 -27.95 -11.92 -35.44
N GLY A 543 -28.40 -11.50 -36.62
CA GLY A 543 -29.70 -10.84 -36.75
C GLY A 543 -29.71 -9.54 -35.95
N GLU A 544 -30.67 -9.38 -35.05
CA GLU A 544 -30.80 -8.21 -34.16
C GLU A 544 -30.03 -8.37 -32.83
N ASP A 545 -29.49 -9.55 -32.54
CA ASP A 545 -28.74 -9.81 -31.31
C ASP A 545 -27.30 -9.31 -31.45
N THR A 546 -26.80 -8.61 -30.42
CA THR A 546 -25.45 -8.03 -30.38
C THR A 546 -24.80 -8.31 -29.04
N LEU A 547 -23.56 -8.79 -29.07
CA LEU A 547 -22.71 -9.00 -27.90
C LEU A 547 -21.43 -8.18 -28.05
N ILE A 548 -21.12 -7.37 -27.06
CA ILE A 548 -19.87 -6.59 -27.03
C ILE A 548 -19.03 -7.02 -25.83
N VAL A 549 -17.82 -7.52 -26.12
CA VAL A 549 -16.87 -7.95 -25.08
C VAL A 549 -15.58 -7.16 -25.21
N ARG A 550 -14.92 -6.91 -24.07
CA ARG A 550 -13.56 -6.35 -24.09
C ARG A 550 -12.65 -7.28 -24.89
N PHE A 551 -11.87 -6.71 -25.79
CA PHE A 551 -10.93 -7.48 -26.57
C PHE A 551 -9.77 -7.88 -25.66
N ASN A 552 -9.83 -9.12 -25.20
CA ASN A 552 -8.89 -9.64 -24.22
C ASN A 552 -7.56 -9.91 -24.93
N TYR A 553 -6.54 -9.08 -24.66
CA TYR A 553 -5.17 -9.31 -25.15
C TYR A 553 -4.44 -10.47 -24.45
N ASN A 554 -5.05 -10.99 -23.39
CA ASN A 554 -4.40 -11.95 -22.52
C ASN A 554 -4.74 -13.37 -22.94
N VAL A 555 -3.84 -13.96 -23.73
CA VAL A 555 -3.72 -15.41 -23.80
C VAL A 555 -2.26 -15.73 -23.46
N LYS A 556 -2.09 -16.60 -22.47
CA LYS A 556 -0.80 -17.08 -21.95
C LYS A 556 0.16 -17.42 -23.10
N TYR A 557 1.45 -17.16 -22.87
CA TYR A 557 2.53 -17.67 -23.71
C TYR A 557 2.41 -19.18 -23.82
N ASN A 558 1.90 -19.71 -24.94
CA ASN A 558 2.47 -20.95 -25.44
C ASN A 558 3.80 -20.56 -26.07
N ARG A 559 4.88 -21.22 -25.64
CA ARG A 559 6.19 -21.10 -26.28
C ARG A 559 5.96 -21.24 -27.78
N THR A 560 6.25 -20.18 -28.52
CA THR A 560 6.18 -20.22 -29.97
C THR A 560 7.08 -21.36 -30.44
N ASP A 561 6.66 -22.08 -31.48
CA ASP A 561 7.43 -23.09 -32.23
C ASP A 561 8.78 -22.56 -32.80
N LYS A 562 9.05 -21.27 -32.60
CA LYS A 562 10.32 -20.61 -32.89
C LYS A 562 11.31 -20.94 -31.78
N GLU A 563 12.42 -21.54 -32.19
CA GLU A 563 13.65 -21.63 -31.42
C GLU A 563 13.98 -20.28 -30.76
N ARG A 564 14.05 -20.28 -29.42
CA ARG A 564 14.45 -19.11 -28.64
C ARG A 564 15.70 -19.42 -27.84
N LYS A 565 16.75 -18.63 -28.09
CA LYS A 565 17.92 -18.60 -27.23
C LYS A 565 17.55 -17.97 -25.88
N ASN A 566 17.80 -18.69 -24.80
CA ASN A 566 17.64 -18.23 -23.43
C ASN A 566 18.96 -18.42 -22.67
N VAL A 567 19.27 -17.50 -21.76
CA VAL A 567 20.47 -17.57 -20.92
C VAL A 567 20.09 -17.54 -19.45
N GLN A 568 20.50 -18.58 -18.73
CA GLN A 568 20.50 -18.57 -17.27
C GLN A 568 21.88 -18.13 -16.77
N ILE A 569 21.92 -17.05 -16.00
CA ILE A 569 23.16 -16.52 -15.40
C ILE A 569 23.11 -16.77 -13.90
N ILE A 570 24.15 -17.41 -13.37
CA ILE A 570 24.32 -17.72 -11.96
C ILE A 570 25.61 -17.05 -11.50
N THR A 571 25.55 -16.35 -10.38
CA THR A 571 26.71 -15.78 -9.70
C THR A 571 27.12 -16.64 -8.51
N ASP A 572 28.37 -16.56 -8.06
CA ASP A 572 28.83 -17.33 -6.89
C ASP A 572 28.18 -16.84 -5.58
N ARG A 573 27.75 -15.57 -5.56
CA ARG A 573 27.06 -14.92 -4.43
C ARG A 573 25.96 -14.00 -4.92
N SER A 574 24.99 -13.73 -4.05
CA SER A 574 23.95 -12.73 -4.24
C SER A 574 24.36 -11.32 -3.78
N ILE A 575 25.45 -11.17 -3.00
CA ILE A 575 25.96 -9.90 -2.47
C ILE A 575 27.49 -9.78 -2.52
N TYR A 576 27.99 -8.58 -2.85
CA TYR A 576 29.41 -8.22 -2.97
C TYR A 576 29.70 -6.86 -2.31
N ARG A 577 30.97 -6.45 -2.29
CA ARG A 577 31.41 -5.12 -1.87
C ARG A 577 32.05 -4.39 -3.07
N PRO A 578 32.10 -3.06 -3.07
CA PRO A 578 32.97 -2.33 -4.01
C PRO A 578 34.41 -2.88 -3.96
N GLY A 579 35.06 -3.02 -5.12
CA GLY A 579 36.37 -3.66 -5.26
C GLY A 579 36.35 -5.20 -5.38
N HIS A 580 35.24 -5.88 -5.05
CA HIS A 580 35.14 -7.33 -5.22
C HIS A 580 35.06 -7.73 -6.71
N VAL A 581 35.38 -8.99 -6.98
CA VAL A 581 35.20 -9.62 -8.29
C VAL A 581 33.96 -10.52 -8.24
N VAL A 582 33.02 -10.30 -9.16
CA VAL A 582 31.84 -11.14 -9.36
C VAL A 582 32.23 -12.32 -10.24
N HIS A 583 32.05 -13.55 -9.77
CA HIS A 583 32.23 -14.75 -10.59
C HIS A 583 30.86 -15.20 -11.10
N PHE A 584 30.78 -15.55 -12.38
CA PHE A 584 29.53 -16.00 -12.96
C PHE A 584 29.72 -17.18 -13.91
N LYS A 585 28.64 -17.97 -14.05
CA LYS A 585 28.43 -18.94 -15.11
C LYS A 585 27.14 -18.58 -15.84
N ALA A 586 27.18 -18.55 -17.16
CA ALA A 586 25.99 -18.40 -17.99
C ALA A 586 25.82 -19.63 -18.87
N ILE A 587 24.60 -20.16 -18.94
CA ILE A 587 24.24 -21.34 -19.74
C ILE A 587 23.22 -20.88 -20.78
N LEU A 588 23.61 -20.96 -22.05
CA LEU A 588 22.81 -20.63 -23.22
C LEU A 588 22.16 -21.92 -23.75
N THR A 589 20.84 -21.93 -23.74
CA THR A 589 20.02 -23.00 -24.30
C THR A 589 19.17 -22.47 -25.43
N ASN A 590 18.93 -23.30 -26.43
CA ASN A 590 17.89 -23.09 -27.41
C ASN A 590 16.64 -23.82 -26.92
N GLU A 591 15.57 -23.07 -26.68
CA GLU A 591 14.29 -23.58 -26.23
C GLU A 591 13.37 -23.74 -27.44
N LYS A 592 12.89 -24.97 -27.66
CA LYS A 592 11.78 -25.25 -28.58
C LYS A 592 10.80 -26.17 -27.84
N GLU A 593 9.59 -25.68 -27.59
CA GLU A 593 8.60 -26.38 -26.75
C GLU A 593 9.18 -26.73 -25.36
N ASP A 594 9.33 -28.02 -25.06
CA ASP A 594 9.93 -28.54 -23.81
C ASP A 594 11.33 -29.14 -24.03
N ASP A 595 11.91 -28.97 -25.22
CA ASP A 595 13.27 -29.39 -25.55
C ASP A 595 14.26 -28.23 -25.33
N TYR A 596 15.28 -28.49 -24.50
CA TYR A 596 16.35 -27.55 -24.15
C TYR A 596 17.67 -28.11 -24.64
N LYS A 597 18.21 -27.50 -25.70
CA LYS A 597 19.50 -27.91 -26.26
C LYS A 597 20.58 -26.87 -25.96
N PRO A 598 21.76 -27.27 -25.45
CA PRO A 598 22.87 -26.35 -25.30
C PRO A 598 23.29 -25.78 -26.67
N VAL A 599 23.66 -24.51 -26.70
CA VAL A 599 24.15 -23.85 -27.93
C VAL A 599 25.66 -23.66 -27.83
N SER A 600 26.43 -24.45 -28.57
CA SER A 600 27.89 -24.35 -28.61
C SER A 600 28.40 -23.27 -29.58
N ASP A 601 29.63 -22.79 -29.34
CA ASP A 601 30.39 -21.87 -30.20
C ASP A 601 29.70 -20.51 -30.49
N GLU A 602 28.73 -20.11 -29.66
CA GLU A 602 28.03 -18.85 -29.78
C GLU A 602 28.76 -17.75 -28.99
N LYS A 603 28.94 -16.58 -29.61
CA LYS A 603 29.44 -15.39 -28.92
C LYS A 603 28.34 -14.76 -28.05
N LEU A 604 28.51 -14.82 -26.74
CA LEU A 604 27.63 -14.20 -25.76
C LEU A 604 28.27 -12.91 -25.21
N GLN A 605 27.59 -11.78 -25.41
CA GLN A 605 27.97 -10.51 -24.77
C GLN A 605 27.31 -10.40 -23.39
N ILE A 606 28.12 -10.18 -22.36
CA ILE A 606 27.69 -9.96 -20.97
C ILE A 606 28.12 -8.55 -20.55
N ASN A 607 27.19 -7.76 -20.03
CA ASN A 607 27.40 -6.40 -19.55
C ASN A 607 27.19 -6.35 -18.03
N LEU A 608 28.14 -5.75 -17.31
CA LEU A 608 27.96 -5.35 -15.92
C LEU A 608 27.32 -3.96 -15.87
N ILE A 609 26.18 -3.85 -15.21
CA ILE A 609 25.43 -2.60 -15.06
C ILE A 609 25.32 -2.26 -13.57
N GLY A 610 25.68 -1.03 -13.23
CA GLY A 610 25.66 -0.54 -11.85
C GLY A 610 24.26 -0.14 -11.36
N SER A 611 24.16 0.21 -10.08
CA SER A 611 22.92 0.63 -9.42
C SER A 611 22.25 1.87 -10.01
N ASN A 612 22.99 2.69 -10.75
CA ASN A 612 22.49 3.84 -11.49
C ASN A 612 22.04 3.52 -12.93
N HIS A 613 21.91 2.23 -13.28
CA HIS A 613 21.61 1.73 -14.62
C HIS A 613 22.64 2.08 -15.71
N LYS A 614 23.84 2.54 -15.35
CA LYS A 614 24.94 2.74 -16.30
C LYS A 614 25.76 1.47 -16.46
N GLN A 615 26.17 1.19 -17.70
CA GLN A 615 27.12 0.13 -17.99
C GLN A 615 28.49 0.48 -17.40
N ILE A 616 29.04 -0.43 -16.59
CA ILE A 616 30.36 -0.31 -15.98
C ILE A 616 31.41 -0.99 -16.87
N SER A 617 31.11 -2.20 -17.33
CA SER A 617 32.02 -2.97 -18.17
C SER A 617 31.28 -4.03 -19.00
N GLN A 618 31.98 -4.61 -19.97
CA GLN A 618 31.44 -5.57 -20.93
C GLN A 618 32.48 -6.64 -21.27
N ARG A 619 32.02 -7.88 -21.51
CA ARG A 619 32.82 -9.01 -22.00
C ARG A 619 32.05 -9.75 -23.08
N VAL A 620 32.78 -10.34 -24.02
CA VAL A 620 32.23 -11.26 -25.05
C VAL A 620 32.96 -12.59 -24.89
N LEU A 621 32.21 -13.67 -24.65
CA LEU A 621 32.71 -15.02 -24.41
C LEU A 621 32.05 -16.00 -25.38
N SER A 622 32.74 -17.07 -25.75
CA SER A 622 32.18 -18.13 -26.61
C SER A 622 31.73 -19.32 -25.78
N THR A 623 30.52 -19.83 -26.02
CA THR A 623 29.97 -21.00 -25.32
C THR A 623 30.71 -22.29 -25.68
N ASN A 624 30.88 -23.18 -24.70
CA ASN A 624 31.44 -24.52 -24.92
C ASN A 624 30.38 -25.51 -25.46
N GLU A 625 30.75 -26.79 -25.61
CA GLU A 625 29.86 -27.88 -26.07
C GLU A 625 28.59 -28.05 -25.21
N TYR A 626 28.61 -27.59 -23.96
CA TYR A 626 27.46 -27.60 -23.04
C TYR A 626 26.70 -26.27 -23.01
N GLY A 627 26.95 -25.37 -23.98
CA GLY A 627 26.29 -24.07 -24.07
C GLY A 627 26.69 -23.08 -22.98
N SER A 628 27.77 -23.35 -22.25
CA SER A 628 28.13 -22.55 -21.06
C SER A 628 29.34 -21.65 -21.29
N VAL A 629 29.34 -20.50 -20.62
CA VAL A 629 30.50 -19.62 -20.43
C VAL A 629 30.71 -19.37 -18.95
N TYR A 630 31.95 -19.15 -18.54
CA TYR A 630 32.30 -18.66 -17.22
C TYR A 630 33.14 -17.40 -17.35
N GLY A 631 33.04 -16.51 -16.37
CA GLY A 631 33.80 -15.28 -16.39
C GLY A 631 33.76 -14.52 -15.09
N THR A 632 34.42 -13.37 -15.09
CA THR A 632 34.52 -12.51 -13.91
C THR A 632 34.36 -11.04 -14.28
N PHE A 633 33.75 -10.27 -13.37
CA PHE A 633 33.66 -8.81 -13.48
C PHE A 633 34.18 -8.15 -12.20
N PRO A 634 35.23 -7.30 -12.27
CA PRO A 634 35.62 -6.49 -11.13
C PRO A 634 34.61 -5.35 -10.92
N ILE A 635 34.15 -5.16 -9.69
CA ILE A 635 33.37 -4.01 -9.27
C ILE A 635 34.37 -2.89 -8.93
N PRO A 636 34.26 -1.69 -9.53
CA PRO A 636 35.13 -0.56 -9.17
C PRO A 636 35.07 -0.24 -7.68
N GLU A 637 36.19 0.17 -7.08
CA GLU A 637 36.24 0.53 -5.65
C GLU A 637 35.34 1.74 -5.32
N ASN A 638 35.18 2.66 -6.27
CA ASN A 638 34.30 3.83 -6.16
C ASN A 638 32.87 3.56 -6.66
N ALA A 639 32.48 2.30 -6.88
CA ALA A 639 31.14 1.97 -7.33
C ALA A 639 30.11 2.29 -6.25
N ARG A 640 29.04 3.00 -6.63
CA ARG A 640 27.92 3.30 -5.74
C ARG A 640 27.23 1.99 -5.32
N PRO A 641 27.04 1.72 -4.00
CA PRO A 641 26.26 0.59 -3.53
C PRO A 641 24.84 0.52 -4.12
N GLY A 642 24.24 -0.67 -4.08
CA GLY A 642 22.87 -0.93 -4.52
C GLY A 642 22.74 -2.18 -5.39
N ASN A 643 21.66 -2.25 -6.17
CA ASN A 643 21.35 -3.41 -7.00
C ASN A 643 22.05 -3.34 -8.37
N PHE A 644 22.91 -4.31 -8.65
CA PHE A 644 23.67 -4.45 -9.89
C PHE A 644 23.07 -5.58 -10.72
N ARG A 645 23.35 -5.59 -12.02
CA ARG A 645 22.96 -6.72 -12.87
C ARG A 645 24.03 -7.11 -13.87
N LEU A 646 24.12 -8.41 -14.13
CA LEU A 646 24.72 -8.94 -15.34
C LEU A 646 23.62 -9.10 -16.38
N GLN A 647 23.82 -8.53 -17.56
CA GLN A 647 22.84 -8.55 -18.63
C GLN A 647 23.46 -9.07 -19.93
N THR A 648 22.69 -9.89 -20.64
CA THR A 648 22.97 -10.35 -22.01
C THR A 648 21.79 -10.01 -22.90
N GLN A 649 21.92 -10.29 -24.20
CA GLN A 649 20.82 -10.20 -25.16
C GLN A 649 19.71 -11.24 -24.95
N TYR A 650 19.94 -12.27 -24.13
CA TYR A 650 19.03 -13.41 -23.93
C TYR A 650 18.59 -13.60 -22.47
N GLY A 651 19.06 -12.78 -21.53
CA GLY A 651 18.76 -12.94 -20.10
C GLY A 651 19.59 -12.03 -19.19
N SER A 652 19.20 -11.95 -17.92
CA SER A 652 19.91 -11.17 -16.90
C SER A 652 19.78 -11.79 -15.52
N THR A 653 20.74 -11.48 -14.64
CA THR A 653 20.66 -11.78 -13.21
C THR A 653 21.04 -10.55 -12.39
N PHE A 654 20.46 -10.43 -11.20
CA PHE A 654 20.66 -9.31 -10.28
C PHE A 654 21.48 -9.77 -9.06
N PHE A 655 22.27 -8.87 -8.52
CA PHE A 655 23.03 -9.08 -7.29
C PHE A 655 23.27 -7.74 -6.60
N GLU A 656 23.54 -7.77 -5.30
CA GLU A 656 23.68 -6.57 -4.49
C GLU A 656 25.16 -6.20 -4.26
N VAL A 657 25.44 -4.92 -4.15
CA VAL A 657 26.76 -4.40 -3.78
C VAL A 657 26.60 -3.47 -2.57
N GLN A 658 27.18 -3.83 -1.44
CA GLN A 658 27.04 -3.09 -0.17
C GLN A 658 28.35 -3.04 0.62
N TYR A 659 28.47 -2.08 1.53
CA TYR A 659 29.53 -2.07 2.55
C TYR A 659 29.09 -2.91 3.77
N TYR A 660 29.23 -4.23 3.69
CA TYR A 660 28.78 -5.15 4.75
C TYR A 660 29.93 -5.92 5.40
N LYS A 661 29.83 -6.31 6.67
CA LYS A 661 30.69 -7.34 7.29
C LYS A 661 29.96 -8.69 7.24
N ARG A 662 30.67 -9.79 6.95
CA ARG A 662 30.03 -11.12 6.97
C ARG A 662 29.57 -11.41 8.40
N PRO A 663 28.32 -11.86 8.61
CA PRO A 663 27.89 -12.34 9.92
C PRO A 663 28.79 -13.48 10.39
N SER A 664 29.01 -13.59 11.70
CA SER A 664 29.77 -14.68 12.34
C SER A 664 28.87 -15.72 13.02
N PHE A 665 27.56 -15.48 13.05
CA PHE A 665 26.57 -16.25 13.78
C PHE A 665 25.22 -16.26 13.07
N GLU A 666 24.35 -17.16 13.51
CA GLU A 666 22.93 -17.23 13.13
C GLU A 666 22.06 -17.29 14.39
N ALA A 667 20.79 -16.92 14.23
CA ALA A 667 19.79 -17.05 15.27
C ALA A 667 18.50 -17.64 14.71
N GLU A 668 17.86 -18.51 15.48
CA GLU A 668 16.66 -19.23 15.09
C GLU A 668 15.61 -19.12 16.20
N TYR A 669 14.39 -18.77 15.82
CA TYR A 669 13.27 -18.74 16.75
C TYR A 669 12.65 -20.13 16.90
N VAL A 670 12.49 -20.58 18.14
CA VAL A 670 11.85 -21.86 18.48
C VAL A 670 10.51 -21.56 19.17
N THR A 671 9.41 -22.11 18.64
CA THR A 671 8.10 -22.01 19.31
C THR A 671 7.92 -23.16 20.28
N GLY A 672 7.31 -22.88 21.44
CA GLY A 672 6.84 -23.93 22.34
C GLY A 672 5.60 -24.66 21.82
N ASP A 673 4.99 -25.45 22.71
CA ASP A 673 3.83 -26.30 22.40
C ASP A 673 2.49 -25.63 22.76
N LYS A 674 2.50 -24.39 23.26
CA LYS A 674 1.32 -23.69 23.75
C LYS A 674 0.63 -22.94 22.62
N LEU A 675 -0.62 -23.29 22.35
CA LEU A 675 -1.50 -22.51 21.47
C LEU A 675 -1.97 -21.23 22.16
N VAL A 676 -1.66 -20.07 21.58
CA VAL A 676 -1.96 -18.76 22.18
C VAL A 676 -3.25 -18.17 21.62
N LYS A 677 -4.16 -17.75 22.51
CA LYS A 677 -5.37 -16.98 22.17
C LYS A 677 -5.17 -15.48 22.40
N PRO A 678 -6.00 -14.61 21.77
CA PRO A 678 -5.93 -13.17 21.99
C PRO A 678 -6.04 -12.79 23.47
N GLY A 679 -5.14 -11.95 23.96
CA GLY A 679 -5.07 -11.52 25.36
C GLY A 679 -4.13 -12.36 26.24
N GLU A 680 -3.66 -13.51 25.76
CA GLU A 680 -2.71 -14.37 26.47
C GLU A 680 -1.25 -13.98 26.19
N GLU A 681 -0.35 -14.44 27.07
CA GLU A 681 1.11 -14.28 26.92
C GLU A 681 1.66 -15.25 25.86
N VAL A 682 2.46 -14.68 24.95
CA VAL A 682 3.27 -15.38 23.96
C VAL A 682 4.68 -15.56 24.52
N GLU A 683 5.21 -16.78 24.43
CA GLU A 683 6.57 -17.13 24.84
C GLU A 683 7.30 -17.78 23.66
N LEU A 684 8.50 -17.29 23.35
CA LEU A 684 9.34 -17.75 22.24
C LEU A 684 10.81 -17.74 22.68
N ASP A 685 11.57 -18.74 22.25
CA ASP A 685 13.00 -18.77 22.49
C ASP A 685 13.76 -18.36 21.22
N LEU A 686 14.80 -17.56 21.37
CA LEU A 686 15.75 -17.24 20.30
C LEU A 686 17.08 -17.93 20.60
N HIS A 687 17.42 -18.91 19.76
CA HIS A 687 18.64 -19.69 19.88
C HIS A 687 19.73 -19.05 19.02
N VAL A 688 20.79 -18.54 19.65
CA VAL A 688 21.92 -17.89 18.99
C VAL A 688 23.12 -18.84 18.98
N LYS A 689 23.61 -19.16 17.78
CA LYS A 689 24.73 -20.08 17.58
C LYS A 689 25.69 -19.57 16.51
N SER A 690 26.95 -19.94 16.63
CA SER A 690 27.92 -19.74 15.55
C SER A 690 27.56 -20.60 14.34
N PHE A 691 28.04 -20.25 13.15
CA PHE A 691 27.87 -21.11 11.95
C PHE A 691 28.52 -22.50 12.08
N ALA A 692 29.39 -22.71 13.08
CA ALA A 692 29.94 -24.02 13.41
C ALA A 692 29.01 -24.86 14.34
N GLY A 693 27.87 -24.30 14.76
CA GLY A 693 26.87 -24.95 15.61
C GLY A 693 27.04 -24.71 17.11
N SER A 694 28.13 -24.09 17.57
CA SER A 694 28.35 -23.82 19.00
C SER A 694 27.42 -22.70 19.51
N PRO A 695 26.78 -22.87 20.68
CA PRO A 695 25.95 -21.82 21.29
C PRO A 695 26.80 -20.60 21.68
N ILE A 696 26.21 -19.40 21.59
CA ILE A 696 26.89 -18.15 21.94
C ILE A 696 26.25 -17.57 23.21
N GLN A 697 27.01 -17.54 24.30
CA GLN A 697 26.61 -16.95 25.57
C GLN A 697 26.93 -15.45 25.61
N GLY A 698 26.10 -14.66 26.30
CA GLY A 698 26.38 -13.25 26.58
C GLY A 698 26.08 -12.28 25.43
N ALA A 699 25.48 -12.75 24.34
CA ALA A 699 24.93 -11.88 23.31
C ALA A 699 23.69 -11.14 23.83
N VAL A 700 23.64 -9.82 23.62
CA VAL A 700 22.50 -8.94 23.95
C VAL A 700 21.46 -9.03 22.85
N VAL A 701 20.20 -9.25 23.21
CA VAL A 701 19.09 -9.42 22.28
C VAL A 701 18.04 -8.34 22.56
N GLU A 702 17.99 -7.32 21.69
CA GLU A 702 16.98 -6.27 21.73
C GLU A 702 15.81 -6.67 20.83
N THR A 703 14.64 -6.91 21.42
CA THR A 703 13.46 -7.40 20.69
C THR A 703 12.37 -6.36 20.66
N THR A 704 11.89 -6.06 19.45
CA THR A 704 10.72 -5.22 19.18
C THR A 704 9.59 -6.08 18.63
N VAL A 705 8.42 -6.04 19.27
CA VAL A 705 7.22 -6.73 18.80
C VAL A 705 6.28 -5.71 18.16
N LYS A 706 5.99 -5.87 16.86
CA LYS A 706 5.11 -4.98 16.11
C LYS A 706 3.83 -5.69 15.68
N ILE A 707 2.69 -5.00 15.63
CA ILE A 707 1.45 -5.47 15.01
C ILE A 707 1.19 -4.73 13.69
N GLY A 708 0.74 -5.46 12.66
CA GLY A 708 0.56 -4.94 11.30
C GLY A 708 -0.48 -3.82 11.16
N ALA A 709 -0.27 -2.91 10.19
CA ALA A 709 -1.13 -1.76 9.92
C ALA A 709 -2.58 -2.13 9.55
N SER A 710 -2.81 -3.35 9.03
CA SER A 710 -4.16 -3.85 8.71
C SER A 710 -5.09 -3.88 9.93
N PHE A 711 -4.54 -4.04 11.14
CA PHE A 711 -5.28 -3.95 12.39
C PHE A 711 -5.91 -2.56 12.60
N PHE A 712 -5.30 -1.52 12.02
CA PHE A 712 -5.70 -0.12 12.14
C PHE A 712 -6.25 0.47 10.84
N ARG A 713 -6.69 -0.36 9.90
CA ARG A 713 -7.11 0.07 8.55
C ARG A 713 -8.15 1.21 8.54
N TYR A 714 -8.92 1.35 9.62
CA TYR A 714 -9.98 2.35 9.77
C TYR A 714 -9.54 3.61 10.53
N TRP A 715 -8.29 3.69 10.99
CA TRP A 715 -7.78 4.83 11.76
C TRP A 715 -6.91 5.74 10.87
N PRO A 716 -7.29 7.02 10.71
CA PRO A 716 -6.49 7.99 9.97
C PRO A 716 -5.07 8.08 10.55
N GLY A 717 -4.05 7.97 9.70
CA GLY A 717 -2.64 8.09 10.11
C GLY A 717 -1.94 6.78 10.52
N PHE A 718 -2.65 5.65 10.58
CA PHE A 718 -2.03 4.33 10.85
C PHE A 718 -1.70 3.59 9.55
N ASN A 719 -0.67 4.04 8.85
CA ASN A 719 -0.19 3.38 7.64
C ASN A 719 0.93 2.36 7.91
N ASN A 720 1.44 2.32 9.15
CA ASN A 720 2.60 1.54 9.55
C ASN A 720 2.29 0.58 10.70
N SER A 721 3.12 -0.46 10.85
CA SER A 721 3.07 -1.35 12.01
C SER A 721 3.32 -0.60 13.32
N GLN A 722 2.63 -0.95 14.39
CA GLN A 722 2.78 -0.33 15.71
C GLN A 722 3.53 -1.27 16.66
N VAL A 723 4.41 -0.74 17.50
CA VAL A 723 5.12 -1.44 18.56
C VAL A 723 4.18 -1.74 19.72
N VAL A 724 4.04 -3.02 20.04
CA VAL A 724 3.22 -3.52 21.14
C VAL A 724 4.09 -3.76 22.37
N ASP A 725 5.32 -4.22 22.17
CA ASP A 725 6.25 -4.48 23.25
C ASP A 725 7.72 -4.30 22.80
N TYR A 726 8.58 -4.03 23.77
CA TYR A 726 10.03 -3.92 23.61
C TYR A 726 10.73 -4.50 24.84
N ALA A 727 11.67 -5.41 24.62
CA ALA A 727 12.42 -6.07 25.67
C ALA A 727 13.89 -6.25 25.29
N VAL A 728 14.76 -6.29 26.29
CA VAL A 728 16.18 -6.62 26.15
C VAL A 728 16.48 -7.81 27.02
N ASP A 729 17.10 -8.84 26.44
CA ASP A 729 17.57 -10.03 27.16
C ASP A 729 19.02 -10.35 26.80
N THR A 730 19.64 -11.29 27.51
CA THR A 730 21.00 -11.77 27.23
C THR A 730 21.02 -13.29 27.17
N THR A 731 21.67 -13.82 26.14
CA THR A 731 21.77 -15.27 25.94
C THR A 731 22.49 -15.99 27.09
N ASN A 732 21.89 -17.09 27.54
CA ASN A 732 22.43 -17.94 28.60
C ASN A 732 23.57 -18.86 28.09
N SER A 733 24.05 -19.80 28.92
CA SER A 733 25.13 -20.74 28.55
C SER A 733 24.78 -21.69 27.40
N GLU A 734 23.50 -21.87 27.09
CA GLU A 734 23.00 -22.67 25.97
C GLU A 734 22.76 -21.81 24.72
N GLY A 735 23.08 -20.51 24.78
CA GLY A 735 22.87 -19.56 23.68
C GLY A 735 21.42 -19.14 23.50
N VAL A 736 20.57 -19.31 24.52
CA VAL A 736 19.13 -19.03 24.44
C VAL A 736 18.80 -17.71 25.11
N ALA A 737 18.05 -16.86 24.42
CA ALA A 737 17.36 -15.69 24.97
C ALA A 737 15.84 -15.92 24.95
N ASN A 738 15.15 -15.55 26.03
CA ASN A 738 13.72 -15.80 26.19
C ASN A 738 12.92 -14.53 25.87
N LEU A 739 11.96 -14.66 24.95
CA LEU A 739 11.15 -13.56 24.47
C LEU A 739 9.71 -13.76 24.95
N LYS A 740 9.19 -12.78 25.70
CA LYS A 740 7.81 -12.78 26.18
C LYS A 740 7.13 -11.47 25.84
N PHE A 741 5.89 -11.55 25.39
CA PHE A 741 5.02 -10.40 25.27
C PHE A 741 3.55 -10.80 25.43
N LYS A 742 2.71 -9.87 25.88
CA LYS A 742 1.27 -10.11 25.98
C LYS A 742 0.58 -9.76 24.66
N SER A 743 -0.13 -10.73 24.08
CA SER A 743 -0.96 -10.45 22.91
C SER A 743 -2.15 -9.56 23.28
N LEU A 744 -2.61 -8.78 22.31
CA LEU A 744 -3.72 -7.86 22.48
C LEU A 744 -5.06 -8.63 22.55
N PRO A 745 -6.06 -8.12 23.31
CA PRO A 745 -7.40 -8.66 23.24
C PRO A 745 -8.03 -8.29 21.89
N ALA A 746 -8.44 -9.26 21.08
CA ALA A 746 -9.26 -9.02 19.89
C ALA A 746 -10.07 -10.26 19.50
N ASN A 747 -11.11 -10.03 18.70
CA ASN A 747 -11.89 -11.10 18.09
C ASN A 747 -11.41 -11.42 16.66
N THR A 748 -10.44 -10.66 16.17
CA THR A 748 -9.86 -10.80 14.83
C THR A 748 -8.48 -11.43 14.90
N MET A 749 -8.05 -12.01 13.77
CA MET A 749 -6.69 -12.52 13.61
C MET A 749 -5.67 -11.37 13.69
N GLN A 750 -4.64 -11.55 14.49
CA GLN A 750 -3.56 -10.59 14.72
C GLN A 750 -2.27 -11.12 14.12
N PHE A 751 -1.56 -10.25 13.39
CA PHE A 751 -0.26 -10.55 12.80
C PHE A 751 0.81 -9.73 13.50
N TYR A 752 1.64 -10.40 14.28
CA TYR A 752 2.81 -9.84 14.93
C TYR A 752 4.05 -10.05 14.08
N THR A 753 4.93 -9.07 14.05
CA THR A 753 6.30 -9.16 13.54
C THR A 753 7.24 -8.91 14.71
N ILE A 754 8.00 -9.95 15.06
CA ILE A 754 8.99 -9.93 16.13
C ILE A 754 10.34 -9.68 15.46
N ILE A 755 11.01 -8.61 15.86
CA ILE A 755 12.30 -8.17 15.31
C ILE A 755 13.30 -8.21 16.45
N SER A 756 14.30 -9.09 16.37
CA SER A 756 15.35 -9.23 17.38
C SER A 756 16.69 -8.82 16.79
N LYS A 757 17.27 -7.73 17.31
CA LYS A 757 18.65 -7.33 17.04
C LYS A 757 19.56 -7.99 18.05
N VAL A 758 20.42 -8.89 17.57
CA VAL A 758 21.37 -9.64 18.39
C VAL A 758 22.74 -8.99 18.27
N THR A 759 23.36 -8.64 19.38
CA THR A 759 24.71 -8.05 19.45
C THR A 759 25.61 -8.96 20.29
N LEU A 760 26.67 -9.47 19.67
CA LEU A 760 27.66 -10.32 20.32
C LEU A 760 28.59 -9.50 21.22
N PRO A 761 29.28 -10.15 22.19
CA PRO A 761 30.29 -9.48 23.03
C PRO A 761 31.45 -8.83 22.26
N ASP A 762 31.72 -9.26 21.02
CA ASP A 762 32.75 -8.68 20.14
C ASP A 762 32.23 -7.46 19.33
N GLY A 763 30.97 -7.06 19.55
CA GLY A 763 30.31 -5.95 18.86
C GLY A 763 29.69 -6.32 17.50
N ALA A 764 29.78 -7.57 17.04
CA ALA A 764 29.08 -7.99 15.83
C ALA A 764 27.57 -8.05 16.07
N SER A 765 26.77 -7.41 15.21
CA SER A 765 25.31 -7.41 15.34
C SER A 765 24.59 -7.83 14.06
N ASN A 766 23.42 -8.46 14.20
CA ASN A 766 22.53 -8.78 13.09
C ASN A 766 21.06 -8.80 13.54
N GLU A 767 20.14 -8.53 12.62
CA GLU A 767 18.70 -8.54 12.89
C GLU A 767 18.04 -9.82 12.36
N PHE A 768 17.12 -10.36 13.14
CA PHE A 768 16.33 -11.54 12.82
C PHE A 768 14.85 -11.21 13.01
N ASN A 769 14.01 -11.70 12.09
CA ASN A 769 12.59 -11.38 12.08
C ASN A 769 11.75 -12.65 12.05
N ARG A 770 10.63 -12.65 12.79
CA ARG A 770 9.63 -13.72 12.77
C ARG A 770 8.22 -13.16 12.73
N SER A 771 7.37 -13.73 11.88
CA SER A 771 5.93 -13.52 11.96
C SER A 771 5.29 -14.46 12.97
N TYR A 772 4.36 -13.95 13.77
CA TYR A 772 3.59 -14.73 14.75
C TYR A 772 2.12 -14.33 14.68
N VAL A 773 1.23 -15.31 14.57
CA VAL A 773 -0.21 -15.13 14.41
C VAL A 773 -0.91 -15.51 15.71
N VAL A 774 -1.80 -14.63 16.16
CA VAL A 774 -2.69 -14.90 17.30
C VAL A 774 -4.14 -14.79 16.81
N VAL A 775 -4.95 -15.81 17.08
CA VAL A 775 -6.34 -15.89 16.64
C VAL A 775 -7.17 -16.66 17.66
N THR A 776 -8.47 -16.39 17.71
CA THR A 776 -9.42 -17.05 18.62
C THR A 776 -9.43 -18.58 18.50
N ASN A 777 -9.09 -19.10 17.32
CA ASN A 777 -8.96 -20.52 17.04
C ASN A 777 -7.62 -20.83 16.34
N PRO A 778 -6.55 -21.09 17.10
CA PRO A 778 -5.18 -21.22 16.58
C PRO A 778 -4.89 -22.58 15.95
N LEU A 779 -5.89 -23.38 15.57
CA LEU A 779 -5.66 -24.65 14.88
C LEU A 779 -5.36 -24.43 13.39
N ASN A 780 -4.37 -25.15 12.86
CA ASN A 780 -3.95 -25.12 11.47
C ASN A 780 -4.14 -26.48 10.79
N ILE A 781 -4.78 -26.44 9.62
CA ILE A 781 -5.17 -27.61 8.82
C ILE A 781 -4.96 -27.21 7.36
N ASN A 782 -3.70 -27.15 6.92
CA ASN A 782 -3.31 -26.53 5.64
C ASN A 782 -3.49 -27.44 4.43
N GLU A 783 -3.33 -28.77 4.58
CA GLU A 783 -3.17 -29.66 3.42
C GLU A 783 -4.47 -29.91 2.63
N ILE A 784 -5.64 -29.84 3.26
CA ILE A 784 -6.92 -30.15 2.59
C ILE A 784 -7.51 -28.93 1.82
N LEU A 785 -7.04 -27.72 2.12
CA LEU A 785 -7.66 -26.48 1.64
C LEU A 785 -7.39 -26.17 0.16
N TRP A 786 -6.36 -26.77 -0.46
CA TRP A 786 -6.06 -26.52 -1.87
C TRP A 786 -7.09 -27.11 -2.83
N TYR A 787 -7.83 -28.13 -2.40
CA TYR A 787 -8.79 -28.80 -3.26
C TYR A 787 -10.24 -28.65 -2.81
N ASN A 788 -10.57 -28.50 -1.51
CA ASN A 788 -11.96 -28.57 -1.00
C ASN A 788 -12.77 -29.76 -1.57
N LYS A 789 -12.07 -30.76 -2.11
CA LYS A 789 -12.55 -31.88 -2.88
C LYS A 789 -11.74 -33.11 -2.45
N LEU A 790 -12.44 -34.18 -2.10
CA LEU A 790 -11.86 -35.51 -1.85
C LEU A 790 -12.42 -36.49 -2.88
N TRP A 791 -11.54 -37.24 -3.54
CA TRP A 791 -11.92 -38.28 -4.49
C TRP A 791 -12.07 -39.61 -3.77
N TYR A 792 -13.20 -40.28 -3.99
CA TYR A 792 -13.55 -41.54 -3.33
C TYR A 792 -12.46 -42.63 -3.48
N SER A 793 -11.72 -42.65 -4.59
CA SER A 793 -10.68 -43.64 -4.89
C SER A 793 -9.27 -43.28 -4.43
N GLU A 794 -9.00 -42.03 -4.01
CA GLU A 794 -7.64 -41.55 -3.68
C GLU A 794 -7.38 -41.43 -2.17
N ILE A 795 -8.30 -41.93 -1.34
CA ILE A 795 -8.22 -41.85 0.13
C ILE A 795 -7.05 -42.68 0.70
N GLU A 796 -6.37 -43.51 -0.11
CA GLU A 796 -5.24 -44.31 0.37
C GLU A 796 -3.99 -43.45 0.63
N ASN A 797 -3.71 -43.20 1.92
CA ASN A 797 -2.47 -42.63 2.49
C ASN A 797 -2.40 -41.11 2.65
N GLU A 798 -3.50 -40.37 2.53
CA GLU A 798 -3.50 -38.95 2.91
C GLU A 798 -3.44 -38.78 4.44
N LYS A 799 -2.41 -38.07 4.91
CA LYS A 799 -2.29 -37.63 6.31
C LYS A 799 -2.83 -36.22 6.43
N ILE A 800 -3.66 -35.98 7.41
CA ILE A 800 -4.12 -34.63 7.76
C ILE A 800 -3.32 -34.18 8.98
N PRO A 801 -2.26 -33.36 8.80
CA PRO A 801 -1.57 -32.75 9.93
C PRO A 801 -2.44 -31.65 10.52
N VAL A 802 -2.63 -31.71 11.83
CA VAL A 802 -3.24 -30.67 12.63
C VAL A 802 -2.17 -30.11 13.56
N THR A 803 -1.81 -28.85 13.33
CA THR A 803 -0.79 -28.12 14.10
C THR A 803 -1.38 -26.84 14.66
N GLY A 804 -0.62 -26.11 15.46
CA GLY A 804 -0.93 -24.71 15.73
C GLY A 804 -0.67 -23.81 14.51
N ILE A 805 -1.29 -22.64 14.50
CA ILE A 805 -1.19 -21.65 13.41
C ILE A 805 0.23 -21.12 13.18
N ASN A 806 1.12 -21.22 14.18
CA ASN A 806 2.54 -20.89 14.08
C ASN A 806 3.44 -22.12 13.99
N GLY A 807 2.86 -23.31 13.72
CA GLY A 807 3.57 -24.58 13.64
C GLY A 807 3.79 -25.26 14.99
N GLU A 808 3.09 -24.82 16.05
CA GLU A 808 3.14 -25.45 17.38
C GLU A 808 2.69 -26.91 17.30
N LYS A 809 3.34 -27.79 18.06
CA LYS A 809 2.89 -29.18 18.23
C LYS A 809 1.78 -29.23 19.26
N ILE A 810 0.68 -29.89 18.92
CA ILE A 810 -0.46 -30.07 19.82
C ILE A 810 -0.19 -31.32 20.68
N LYS A 811 -0.20 -31.18 22.00
CA LYS A 811 0.03 -32.29 22.95
C LYS A 811 -1.26 -32.99 23.35
N GLU A 812 -2.37 -32.29 23.29
CA GLU A 812 -3.68 -32.82 23.64
C GLU A 812 -4.23 -33.73 22.54
N ASP A 813 -5.10 -34.66 22.93
CA ASP A 813 -5.85 -35.47 22.00
C ASP A 813 -6.76 -34.58 21.13
N ILE A 814 -6.67 -34.72 19.81
CA ILE A 814 -7.53 -34.03 18.85
C ILE A 814 -8.64 -34.98 18.44
N ILE A 815 -9.89 -34.52 18.49
CA ILE A 815 -11.07 -35.27 18.04
C ILE A 815 -11.51 -34.70 16.70
N LEU A 816 -11.63 -35.55 15.68
CA LEU A 816 -12.27 -35.22 14.41
C LEU A 816 -13.68 -35.80 14.38
N LYS A 817 -14.69 -34.95 14.16
CA LYS A 817 -16.05 -35.35 13.84
C LYS A 817 -16.39 -34.92 12.42
N VAL A 818 -16.77 -35.88 11.58
CA VAL A 818 -17.23 -35.59 10.22
C VAL A 818 -18.73 -35.71 10.19
N LYS A 819 -19.41 -34.62 9.79
CA LYS A 819 -20.86 -34.56 9.67
C LYS A 819 -21.27 -34.33 8.22
N SER A 820 -22.21 -35.13 7.71
CA SER A 820 -22.82 -34.87 6.40
C SER A 820 -23.68 -33.60 6.47
N LEU A 821 -23.64 -32.78 5.44
CA LEU A 821 -24.46 -31.58 5.31
C LEU A 821 -25.71 -31.82 4.48
N ASP A 822 -26.82 -31.19 4.87
CA ASP A 822 -28.05 -31.22 4.08
C ASP A 822 -27.94 -30.33 2.86
N TYR A 823 -27.66 -30.96 1.73
CA TYR A 823 -27.74 -30.32 0.44
C TYR A 823 -29.13 -30.55 -0.17
N SER A 824 -30.02 -29.55 -0.07
CA SER A 824 -31.43 -29.65 -0.48
C SER A 824 -31.65 -29.95 -1.97
N GLY A 825 -30.60 -29.82 -2.80
CA GLY A 825 -30.69 -30.01 -4.25
C GLY A 825 -31.49 -28.94 -4.99
N LYS A 826 -32.00 -27.91 -4.29
CA LYS A 826 -32.81 -26.83 -4.87
C LYS A 826 -31.98 -25.74 -5.53
N TYR A 827 -30.81 -25.45 -4.97
CA TYR A 827 -29.89 -24.44 -5.49
C TYR A 827 -28.72 -25.12 -6.21
N PHE A 828 -28.18 -24.45 -7.21
CA PHE A 828 -27.22 -24.95 -8.19
C PHE A 828 -26.10 -23.96 -8.47
N TYR A 829 -26.38 -22.66 -8.38
CA TYR A 829 -25.39 -21.61 -8.59
C TYR A 829 -25.65 -20.41 -7.66
N LYS A 830 -24.57 -19.72 -7.30
CA LYS A 830 -24.61 -18.57 -6.39
C LYS A 830 -25.25 -17.36 -7.07
N MET A 831 -25.78 -16.44 -6.27
CA MET A 831 -26.15 -15.12 -6.76
C MET A 831 -24.89 -14.39 -7.29
N PRO A 832 -25.05 -13.40 -8.18
CA PRO A 832 -23.92 -12.60 -8.67
C PRO A 832 -23.34 -11.65 -7.60
N PHE A 833 -23.91 -11.63 -6.39
CA PHE A 833 -23.51 -10.77 -5.28
C PHE A 833 -23.14 -11.57 -4.03
N SER A 834 -22.43 -10.94 -3.11
CA SER A 834 -22.32 -11.40 -1.72
C SER A 834 -23.69 -11.36 -1.02
N THR A 835 -23.76 -11.87 0.19
CA THR A 835 -24.93 -11.67 1.06
C THR A 835 -25.28 -10.20 1.21
N ALA A 836 -26.58 -9.93 1.33
CA ALA A 836 -27.14 -8.61 1.58
C ALA A 836 -27.91 -8.58 2.91
N ASP A 837 -28.10 -7.38 3.49
CA ASP A 837 -28.86 -7.17 4.73
C ASP A 837 -30.30 -7.67 4.57
N ARG A 838 -30.92 -7.43 3.41
CA ARG A 838 -32.29 -7.90 3.12
C ARG A 838 -32.49 -8.23 1.64
N ILE A 839 -33.23 -9.31 1.37
CA ILE A 839 -33.80 -9.57 0.05
C ILE A 839 -35.26 -9.12 0.10
N LEU A 840 -35.67 -8.21 -0.79
CA LEU A 840 -37.03 -7.66 -0.83
C LEU A 840 -38.05 -8.59 -1.52
N ILE A 841 -37.56 -9.69 -2.08
CA ILE A 841 -38.34 -10.71 -2.77
C ILE A 841 -38.45 -11.92 -1.85
N GLU A 842 -39.66 -12.46 -1.69
CA GLU A 842 -39.91 -13.70 -0.96
C GLU A 842 -39.19 -14.89 -1.63
N GLU A 843 -38.80 -15.87 -0.82
CA GLU A 843 -37.95 -16.96 -1.28
C GLU A 843 -38.60 -17.85 -2.36
N ASP A 844 -39.91 -18.08 -2.26
CA ASP A 844 -40.70 -18.83 -3.25
C ASP A 844 -40.76 -18.09 -4.59
N VAL A 845 -41.07 -16.79 -4.57
CA VAL A 845 -41.07 -15.92 -5.75
C VAL A 845 -39.67 -15.86 -6.37
N TRP A 846 -38.63 -15.80 -5.54
CA TRP A 846 -37.25 -15.85 -6.02
C TRP A 846 -36.95 -17.17 -6.75
N GLN A 847 -37.36 -18.31 -6.19
CA GLN A 847 -37.14 -19.61 -6.84
C GLN A 847 -37.87 -19.73 -8.17
N ASP A 848 -39.08 -19.17 -8.29
CA ASP A 848 -39.84 -19.18 -9.53
C ASP A 848 -39.17 -18.32 -10.63
N ASN A 849 -38.59 -17.18 -10.25
CA ASN A 849 -37.95 -16.26 -11.19
C ASN A 849 -36.48 -16.62 -11.51
N PHE A 850 -35.79 -17.26 -10.56
CA PHE A 850 -34.39 -17.66 -10.68
C PHE A 850 -34.19 -19.15 -10.32
N PRO A 851 -34.77 -20.09 -11.10
CA PRO A 851 -34.68 -21.52 -10.78
C PRO A 851 -33.24 -21.99 -10.64
N GLY A 852 -32.89 -22.53 -9.48
CA GLY A 852 -31.53 -22.99 -9.18
C GLY A 852 -30.58 -21.93 -8.63
N MET A 853 -30.94 -20.64 -8.60
CA MET A 853 -30.11 -19.62 -7.97
C MET A 853 -30.30 -19.63 -6.45
N ALA A 854 -29.20 -19.61 -5.71
CA ALA A 854 -29.21 -19.52 -4.25
C ALA A 854 -30.04 -18.32 -3.77
N TYR A 855 -30.88 -18.52 -2.75
CA TYR A 855 -31.45 -17.42 -1.99
C TYR A 855 -30.46 -17.01 -0.91
N ASN A 856 -29.84 -15.83 -1.05
CA ASN A 856 -28.78 -15.35 -0.16
C ASN A 856 -27.56 -16.31 -0.09
N ASN A 857 -27.09 -16.65 1.11
CA ASN A 857 -25.95 -17.55 1.37
C ASN A 857 -26.32 -19.04 1.40
N LYS A 858 -27.52 -19.48 1.00
CA LYS A 858 -27.96 -20.88 1.13
C LYS A 858 -27.17 -21.94 0.31
N LEU A 859 -26.17 -21.52 -0.46
CA LEU A 859 -25.18 -22.41 -1.10
C LEU A 859 -23.83 -22.47 -0.37
N GLU A 860 -23.58 -21.60 0.61
CA GLU A 860 -22.34 -21.63 1.37
C GLU A 860 -22.35 -22.82 2.33
N PRO A 861 -21.34 -23.70 2.30
CA PRO A 861 -21.30 -24.90 3.14
C PRO A 861 -21.47 -24.62 4.64
N SER A 862 -21.03 -23.45 5.10
CA SER A 862 -21.17 -23.01 6.49
C SER A 862 -22.60 -22.79 6.96
N THR A 863 -23.51 -22.54 6.03
CA THR A 863 -24.94 -22.28 6.30
C THR A 863 -25.81 -23.53 6.18
N LEU A 864 -25.25 -24.63 5.65
CA LEU A 864 -25.99 -25.86 5.47
C LEU A 864 -26.24 -26.55 6.82
N GLU A 865 -27.41 -27.17 6.95
CA GLU A 865 -27.77 -27.91 8.15
C GLU A 865 -26.89 -29.16 8.31
N ARG A 866 -26.45 -29.44 9.53
CA ARG A 866 -25.66 -30.63 9.85
C ARG A 866 -26.60 -31.80 10.12
N LYS A 867 -26.49 -32.90 9.35
CA LYS A 867 -27.34 -34.09 9.47
C LYS A 867 -26.77 -35.12 10.45
N LYS A 868 -26.10 -36.17 9.95
CA LYS A 868 -25.53 -37.26 10.76
C LYS A 868 -24.03 -37.11 10.90
N THR A 869 -23.50 -37.42 12.08
CA THR A 869 -22.08 -37.73 12.24
C THR A 869 -21.81 -39.05 11.55
N VAL A 870 -20.99 -39.04 10.51
CA VAL A 870 -20.61 -40.23 9.74
C VAL A 870 -19.29 -40.84 10.22
N LEU A 871 -18.47 -40.03 10.92
CA LEU A 871 -17.21 -40.47 11.48
C LEU A 871 -16.89 -39.66 12.74
N GLU A 872 -16.34 -40.36 13.74
CA GLU A 872 -15.68 -39.75 14.90
C GLU A 872 -14.39 -40.51 15.19
N THR A 873 -13.27 -39.80 15.28
CA THR A 873 -11.95 -40.40 15.53
C THR A 873 -11.08 -39.46 16.35
N ARG A 874 -9.99 -39.99 16.93
CA ARG A 874 -9.08 -39.26 17.81
C ARG A 874 -7.63 -39.51 17.44
N SER A 875 -6.82 -38.46 17.47
CA SER A 875 -5.37 -38.51 17.24
C SER A 875 -4.61 -37.95 18.45
N LYS A 876 -3.47 -38.58 18.78
CA LYS A 876 -2.56 -38.13 19.85
C LYS A 876 -1.28 -37.46 19.32
N ASP A 877 -0.93 -37.73 18.09
CA ASP A 877 0.28 -37.23 17.44
C ASP A 877 0.00 -36.03 16.52
N GLY A 878 -1.26 -35.59 16.44
CA GLY A 878 -1.69 -34.49 15.59
C GLY A 878 -1.91 -34.90 14.13
N PHE A 879 -1.89 -36.18 13.82
CA PHE A 879 -2.14 -36.69 12.46
C PHE A 879 -3.41 -37.53 12.40
N PHE A 880 -4.24 -37.27 11.39
CA PHE A 880 -5.35 -38.17 11.03
C PHE A 880 -5.02 -38.86 9.71
N GLU A 881 -4.93 -40.19 9.74
CA GLU A 881 -4.80 -40.98 8.52
C GLU A 881 -6.20 -41.26 7.98
N LEU A 882 -6.47 -40.79 6.76
CA LEU A 882 -7.63 -41.21 6.00
C LEU A 882 -7.34 -42.63 5.44
N ASN A 883 -8.17 -43.61 5.78
CA ASN A 883 -8.05 -45.00 5.32
C ASN A 883 -9.44 -45.55 4.92
N ASP A 884 -9.56 -46.85 4.66
CA ASP A 884 -10.83 -47.51 4.27
C ASP A 884 -12.05 -47.21 5.18
N ARG A 885 -11.83 -46.73 6.41
CA ARG A 885 -12.90 -46.29 7.33
C ARG A 885 -13.52 -44.94 6.96
N TYR A 886 -12.99 -44.24 5.97
CA TYR A 886 -13.38 -42.89 5.54
C TYR A 886 -14.10 -42.88 4.18
N LYS A 887 -14.72 -44.00 3.77
CA LYS A 887 -15.59 -44.05 2.58
C LYS A 887 -16.83 -43.17 2.78
N LEU A 888 -16.67 -41.89 2.48
CA LEU A 888 -17.74 -40.90 2.48
C LEU A 888 -18.50 -41.01 1.15
N ASP A 889 -19.82 -41.19 1.24
CA ASP A 889 -20.68 -41.11 0.06
C ASP A 889 -20.58 -39.72 -0.56
N GLU A 890 -20.80 -39.61 -1.86
CA GLU A 890 -20.82 -38.33 -2.56
C GLU A 890 -21.74 -37.29 -1.86
N GLY A 891 -21.15 -36.18 -1.42
CA GLY A 891 -21.85 -35.12 -0.70
C GLY A 891 -20.94 -34.04 -0.11
N TRP A 892 -21.56 -33.10 0.59
CA TRP A 892 -20.87 -32.08 1.39
C TRP A 892 -20.73 -32.55 2.84
N TYR A 893 -19.56 -32.28 3.43
CA TYR A 893 -19.24 -32.67 4.79
C TYR A 893 -18.58 -31.51 5.55
N ALA A 894 -18.94 -31.37 6.82
CA ALA A 894 -18.24 -30.54 7.79
C ALA A 894 -17.28 -31.43 8.60
N PHE A 895 -15.99 -31.16 8.48
CA PHE A 895 -14.94 -31.79 9.28
C PHE A 895 -14.66 -30.86 10.45
N GLU A 896 -15.16 -31.24 11.62
CA GLU A 896 -15.11 -30.49 12.87
C GLU A 896 -14.00 -31.09 13.75
N PHE A 897 -12.90 -30.37 13.87
CA PHE A 897 -11.77 -30.73 14.72
C PHE A 897 -11.95 -30.07 16.08
N TYR A 898 -11.69 -30.80 17.16
CA TYR A 898 -11.79 -30.34 18.53
C TYR A 898 -10.51 -30.66 19.29
N ALA A 899 -9.99 -29.69 20.04
CA ALA A 899 -8.81 -29.85 20.90
C ALA A 899 -9.00 -29.09 22.23
N ALA A 900 -8.37 -29.55 23.31
CA ALA A 900 -8.31 -28.87 24.61
C ALA A 900 -9.65 -28.30 25.10
N ASP A 901 -10.74 -29.07 24.94
CA ASP A 901 -12.16 -28.82 25.30
C ASP A 901 -12.83 -27.54 24.79
N THR A 902 -12.06 -26.57 24.28
CA THR A 902 -12.54 -25.23 23.91
C THR A 902 -12.12 -24.80 22.51
N LEU A 903 -11.15 -25.48 21.90
CA LEU A 903 -10.72 -25.21 20.53
C LEU A 903 -11.54 -26.06 19.58
N ASN A 904 -12.13 -25.42 18.56
CA ASN A 904 -12.77 -26.12 17.48
C ASN A 904 -12.48 -25.44 16.16
N LYS A 905 -12.19 -26.20 15.10
CA LYS A 905 -12.06 -25.68 13.73
C LYS A 905 -12.91 -26.52 12.80
N THR A 906 -13.68 -25.87 11.93
CA THR A 906 -14.48 -26.56 10.91
C THR A 906 -13.92 -26.26 9.54
N ILE A 907 -13.69 -27.30 8.75
CA ILE A 907 -13.44 -27.20 7.31
C ILE A 907 -14.57 -27.90 6.55
N TYR A 908 -14.87 -27.42 5.35
CA TYR A 908 -15.96 -27.94 4.53
C TYR A 908 -15.40 -28.62 3.30
N ILE A 909 -15.72 -29.90 3.14
CA ILE A 909 -15.15 -30.72 2.09
C ILE A 909 -16.28 -31.32 1.25
N LYS A 910 -16.10 -31.23 -0.07
CA LYS A 910 -16.93 -31.91 -1.04
C LYS A 910 -16.31 -33.26 -1.38
N THR A 911 -17.10 -34.31 -1.44
CA THR A 911 -16.62 -35.65 -1.82
C THR A 911 -17.24 -36.04 -3.15
N PHE A 912 -16.44 -36.65 -4.02
CA PHE A 912 -16.84 -37.09 -5.35
C PHE A 912 -16.49 -38.55 -5.58
N ASP A 913 -17.40 -39.27 -6.24
CA ASP A 913 -17.10 -40.57 -6.79
C ASP A 913 -16.51 -40.38 -8.21
N PRO A 914 -15.23 -40.73 -8.44
CA PRO A 914 -14.56 -40.49 -9.72
C PRO A 914 -15.06 -41.42 -10.84
N ASP A 915 -15.80 -42.49 -10.51
CA ASP A 915 -16.38 -43.40 -11.50
C ASP A 915 -17.73 -42.89 -12.05
N TYR A 916 -18.38 -41.92 -11.37
CA TYR A 916 -19.65 -41.37 -11.82
C TYR A 916 -19.50 -40.15 -12.72
N LYS A 917 -19.97 -40.30 -13.97
CA LYS A 917 -20.15 -39.16 -14.90
C LYS A 917 -21.30 -38.23 -14.50
N LYS A 918 -22.31 -38.75 -13.79
CA LYS A 918 -23.42 -37.98 -13.24
C LYS A 918 -23.27 -37.86 -11.73
N ILE A 919 -22.86 -36.68 -11.26
CA ILE A 919 -22.68 -36.40 -9.84
C ILE A 919 -24.00 -35.98 -9.19
N LYS A 920 -24.18 -36.31 -7.91
CA LYS A 920 -25.32 -35.88 -7.08
C LYS A 920 -25.25 -34.41 -6.72
N ILE A 921 -24.04 -33.87 -6.55
CA ILE A 921 -23.83 -32.48 -6.14
C ILE A 921 -23.85 -31.57 -7.38
N PRO A 922 -24.51 -30.40 -7.35
CA PRO A 922 -24.60 -29.53 -8.52
C PRO A 922 -23.33 -28.71 -8.72
N ASP A 923 -22.30 -29.41 -9.17
CA ASP A 923 -21.18 -28.79 -9.85
C ASP A 923 -21.50 -28.71 -11.35
N PRO A 924 -21.36 -27.54 -11.98
CA PRO A 924 -21.50 -27.42 -13.44
C PRO A 924 -20.50 -28.29 -14.21
N LEU A 925 -19.28 -28.44 -13.66
CA LEU A 925 -18.27 -29.32 -14.23
C LEU A 925 -17.25 -29.71 -13.14
N THR A 926 -17.07 -31.01 -12.95
CA THR A 926 -16.01 -31.58 -12.14
C THR A 926 -15.07 -32.36 -13.03
N VAL A 927 -13.77 -32.10 -12.89
CA VAL A 927 -12.71 -32.76 -13.65
C VAL A 927 -11.86 -33.56 -12.68
N HIS A 928 -11.76 -34.86 -12.92
CA HIS A 928 -10.91 -35.78 -12.19
C HIS A 928 -9.78 -36.26 -13.09
N PHE A 929 -8.59 -36.40 -12.52
CA PHE A 929 -7.42 -36.99 -13.16
C PHE A 929 -7.05 -38.23 -12.35
N ASP A 930 -6.85 -39.37 -12.99
CA ASP A 930 -6.46 -40.62 -12.29
C ASP A 930 -5.00 -40.59 -11.77
N LYS A 931 -4.22 -39.57 -12.14
CA LYS A 931 -2.85 -39.33 -11.69
C LYS A 931 -2.58 -37.84 -11.54
N SER A 932 -1.95 -37.44 -10.44
CA SER A 932 -1.51 -36.07 -10.20
C SER A 932 -0.17 -35.72 -10.86
N GLU A 933 0.67 -36.73 -11.13
CA GLU A 933 1.96 -36.62 -11.82
C GLU A 933 2.10 -37.70 -12.89
N VAL A 934 2.67 -37.33 -14.05
CA VAL A 934 2.88 -38.26 -15.19
C VAL A 934 4.24 -38.00 -15.84
N LEU A 935 4.91 -39.06 -16.26
CA LEU A 935 6.15 -38.96 -17.05
C LEU A 935 5.85 -38.79 -18.55
N PRO A 936 6.77 -38.18 -19.34
CA PRO A 936 6.61 -38.12 -20.79
C PRO A 936 6.40 -39.50 -21.40
N GLY A 937 5.29 -39.68 -22.14
CA GLY A 937 4.89 -40.94 -22.76
C GLY A 937 3.87 -41.76 -21.97
N GLU A 938 3.56 -41.37 -20.73
CA GLU A 938 2.47 -41.98 -19.96
C GLU A 938 1.10 -41.41 -20.37
N SER A 939 0.06 -42.23 -20.22
CA SER A 939 -1.33 -41.81 -20.41
C SER A 939 -1.98 -41.45 -19.07
N ILE A 940 -2.89 -40.48 -19.14
CA ILE A 940 -3.74 -40.01 -18.03
C ILE A 940 -5.21 -40.18 -18.44
N ASN A 941 -6.03 -40.70 -17.55
CA ASN A 941 -7.47 -40.75 -17.74
C ASN A 941 -8.10 -39.52 -17.09
N ILE A 942 -8.89 -38.79 -17.88
CA ILE A 942 -9.62 -37.60 -17.44
C ILE A 942 -11.10 -37.94 -17.38
N THR A 943 -11.68 -37.94 -16.19
CA THR A 943 -13.14 -38.08 -16.03
C THR A 943 -13.76 -36.69 -15.93
N LEU A 944 -14.74 -36.42 -16.81
CA LEU A 944 -15.58 -35.23 -16.77
C LEU A 944 -16.94 -35.61 -16.20
N SER A 945 -17.31 -35.00 -15.08
CA SER A 945 -18.56 -35.28 -14.39
C SER A 945 -19.38 -34.01 -14.20
N SER A 946 -20.70 -34.11 -14.34
CA SER A 946 -21.63 -32.98 -14.19
C SER A 946 -22.94 -33.45 -13.55
N LYS A 947 -23.61 -32.55 -12.84
CA LYS A 947 -25.00 -32.78 -12.39
C LYS A 947 -26.00 -32.61 -13.53
N PHE A 948 -25.65 -31.75 -14.48
CA PHE A 948 -26.47 -31.33 -15.60
C PHE A 948 -26.06 -32.19 -16.80
N GLU A 949 -26.96 -33.08 -17.24
CA GLU A 949 -26.79 -33.91 -18.45
C GLU A 949 -27.08 -33.10 -19.71
#